data_AF-A0A5N6R4C5-F1
#
_entry.id   AF-A0A5N6R4C5-F1
#
_cell.length_a   1.000
_cell.length_b   1.000
_cell.length_c   1.000
_cell.angle_alpha   90.00
_cell.angle_beta   90.00
_cell.angle_gamma   90.00
#
_symmetry.space_group_name_H-M   'P 1'
#
loop_
_entity.id
_entity.type
_entity.pdbx_description
1 polymer ?
#
loop_
_entity_poly.entity_id
_entity_poly.type
_entity_poly.pdbx_seq_one_letter_code
_entity_poly.pdbx_strand_id
1 'polypeptide(L)'
;MFYKLIYIYNISILLTVPVPPLITSAMNLLGSDPFSRSPSYLDEDILIRKLLLTHDPDGRHLDSELLLRLTEHIMHCATTSGVPVTSLVSGLHFGAVAMNESNAEELSFLEPLGQAIYEISIQLLCNCSSEGTLHMRTMALFDMLGKYNWDEKLALVLAASVTSYGKFRLLMQLNPRHPLAASIAMLKRLPNDLRALKPRFKALSQLVKTMIDVSKCIIEFESLPLSHVELDQEISVAKSYIYVAAYWVIRSAFTCSSQITDLTPMKPEQVHVLSLQHSYSTVSATWELSSLVYRLSWICSCLRRQVDVCHQQLEKKIWEKLSSLFQEVPGDNQEVLDTLFASTNDLPLKDCSSQAKVGVSELNNKVVMLLISKPELLPIENLLLLVQQTYDHPLNKKNKGSYEIVWVPIPSTSTWTDAEVRSFKFFSNSLPWYSIRLPWLLSSEVVNYVKQKWNYTGEPLMAVLDSKGMVSNSNAIDMVMIWGARAYPFSASGEKVLWEEENWTLQLMIGEIDTLLASWVEEGRNICIYGSENQEWIQEFNSKLTEIKSAGVQLEMVYVGKRNLDEHVRNILASIPKENHAGSISLMKIHFFWLRLESMRRSKLRLGKSVDTDHILKEVSALLDFTDKGWAIIGKGSSTDIVKLQGKEPVQCLNLFLSSQWGENVANLGFLDAIRGAPEPILLPEPCGHSNVIPYAEGLIEGTAICEKCKHHMKKYVVFE
;
A
#
# COMPACT_ATOMS: atom_id res chain seq x y z
N MET A 1 64.11 43.26 5.34
CA MET A 1 64.54 43.58 3.96
C MET A 1 63.56 42.87 3.03
N PHE A 2 62.61 43.45 2.30
CA PHE A 2 62.32 44.80 1.84
C PHE A 2 60.79 44.99 1.89
N TYR A 3 60.33 46.22 2.11
CA TYR A 3 58.93 46.64 2.16
C TYR A 3 58.49 47.27 0.81
N LYS A 4 57.16 47.26 0.56
CA LYS A 4 56.33 48.24 -0.22
C LYS A 4 56.15 48.11 -1.75
N LEU A 5 54.86 48.02 -2.16
CA LEU A 5 54.07 48.78 -3.18
C LEU A 5 52.92 47.86 -3.64
N ILE A 6 51.61 48.00 -3.36
CA ILE A 6 50.64 49.13 -3.35
C ILE A 6 50.52 49.86 -4.70
N TYR A 7 49.36 49.62 -5.36
CA TYR A 7 48.54 50.49 -6.23
C TYR A 7 48.53 50.34 -7.77
N ILE A 8 47.33 49.92 -8.25
CA ILE A 8 46.47 50.49 -9.33
C ILE A 8 46.91 50.35 -10.81
N TYR A 9 45.89 50.15 -11.65
CA TYR A 9 45.80 49.86 -13.11
C TYR A 9 45.70 48.35 -13.40
N ASN A 10 44.62 47.78 -13.96
CA ASN A 10 43.55 48.31 -14.81
C ASN A 10 42.28 47.44 -14.70
N ILE A 11 41.12 48.09 -14.59
CA ILE A 11 39.81 47.56 -15.03
C ILE A 11 39.75 47.72 -16.56
N SER A 12 39.11 46.75 -17.23
CA SER A 12 38.72 46.68 -18.65
C SER A 12 39.56 45.72 -19.48
N ILE A 13 39.10 44.47 -19.58
CA ILE A 13 38.66 43.84 -20.83
C ILE A 13 37.62 42.78 -20.41
N LEU A 14 36.35 43.15 -20.53
CA LEU A 14 35.29 42.21 -20.88
C LEU A 14 35.45 41.95 -22.38
N LEU A 15 35.49 40.68 -22.80
CA LEU A 15 34.70 40.14 -23.91
C LEU A 15 35.14 38.71 -24.26
N THR A 16 34.16 37.82 -24.25
CA THR A 16 34.10 36.51 -24.93
C THR A 16 35.13 35.44 -24.53
N VAL A 17 34.84 34.71 -23.47
CA VAL A 17 35.26 33.29 -23.34
C VAL A 17 34.01 32.45 -23.50
N PRO A 18 33.94 31.51 -24.47
CA PRO A 18 32.81 30.61 -24.56
C PRO A 18 32.82 29.69 -23.34
N VAL A 19 31.66 29.54 -22.71
CA VAL A 19 31.42 28.51 -21.70
C VAL A 19 31.86 27.16 -22.31
N PRO A 20 32.85 26.45 -21.76
CA PRO A 20 33.21 25.15 -22.30
C PRO A 20 32.04 24.19 -22.07
N PRO A 21 31.74 23.26 -23.00
CA PRO A 21 30.63 22.33 -22.82
C PRO A 21 30.87 21.52 -21.53
N LEU A 22 29.89 21.50 -20.63
CA LEU A 22 29.91 20.87 -19.30
C LEU A 22 30.41 19.41 -19.31
N ILE A 23 30.19 18.71 -20.42
CA ILE A 23 30.69 17.34 -20.69
C ILE A 23 32.23 17.27 -20.64
N THR A 24 32.92 18.33 -21.03
CA THR A 24 34.39 18.44 -20.95
C THR A 24 34.88 18.62 -19.51
N SER A 25 34.09 19.26 -18.65
CA SER A 25 34.44 19.52 -17.25
C SER A 25 34.27 18.27 -16.37
N ALA A 26 33.21 17.48 -16.58
CA ALA A 26 33.03 16.18 -15.92
C ALA A 26 34.12 15.16 -16.31
N MET A 27 34.59 15.20 -17.56
CA MET A 27 35.66 14.32 -18.05
C MET A 27 37.07 14.78 -17.63
N ASN A 28 37.32 16.08 -17.45
CA ASN A 28 38.58 16.56 -16.87
C ASN A 28 38.77 16.10 -15.40
N LEU A 29 37.67 15.83 -14.69
CA LEU A 29 37.67 15.18 -13.36
C LEU A 29 37.86 13.65 -13.43
N LEU A 30 37.61 13.01 -14.58
CA LEU A 30 37.93 11.60 -14.85
C LEU A 30 39.40 11.42 -15.29
N GLY A 31 40.05 12.48 -15.78
CA GLY A 31 41.47 12.50 -16.16
C GLY A 31 42.45 12.37 -15.00
N SER A 32 41.99 12.36 -13.75
CA SER A 32 42.78 12.10 -12.54
C SER A 32 42.80 10.62 -12.14
N ASP A 33 42.69 9.70 -13.11
CA ASP A 33 43.09 8.30 -12.95
C ASP A 33 44.62 8.26 -12.66
N PRO A 34 45.11 7.59 -11.60
CA PRO A 34 46.55 7.42 -11.35
C PRO A 34 47.31 6.69 -12.48
N PHE A 35 46.61 6.17 -13.49
CA PHE A 35 47.18 5.52 -14.68
C PHE A 35 47.14 6.35 -15.98
N SER A 36 46.79 7.64 -15.92
CA SER A 36 46.45 8.54 -17.05
C SER A 36 47.59 9.04 -17.96
N ARG A 37 48.72 8.33 -18.11
CA ARG A 37 49.83 8.79 -18.98
C ARG A 37 50.12 7.84 -20.14
N SER A 38 49.18 7.71 -21.08
CA SER A 38 49.42 7.11 -22.41
C SER A 38 48.61 7.80 -23.51
N PRO A 39 49.16 8.05 -24.73
CA PRO A 39 48.48 8.75 -25.83
C PRO A 39 47.23 8.04 -26.40
N SER A 40 47.02 6.74 -26.12
CA SER A 40 45.88 5.96 -26.63
C SER A 40 44.55 6.23 -25.92
N TYR A 41 44.57 6.95 -24.79
CA TYR A 41 43.37 7.18 -23.96
C TYR A 41 42.45 8.29 -24.49
N LEU A 42 43.01 9.29 -25.18
CA LEU A 42 42.23 10.40 -25.72
C LEU A 42 41.29 9.96 -26.85
N ASP A 43 41.71 8.95 -27.63
CA ASP A 43 40.87 8.31 -28.66
C ASP A 43 39.72 7.50 -28.05
N GLU A 44 39.95 6.76 -26.95
CA GLU A 44 38.90 5.99 -26.28
C GLU A 44 37.79 6.91 -25.74
N ASP A 45 38.12 8.09 -25.20
CA ASP A 45 37.15 9.07 -24.70
C ASP A 45 36.29 9.68 -25.82
N ILE A 46 36.89 9.98 -26.98
CA ILE A 46 36.16 10.47 -28.16
C ILE A 46 35.24 9.38 -28.72
N LEU A 47 35.66 8.11 -28.66
CA LEU A 47 34.88 6.98 -29.14
C LEU A 47 33.74 6.60 -28.18
N ILE A 48 33.95 6.68 -26.86
CA ILE A 48 32.87 6.53 -25.88
C ILE A 48 31.80 7.61 -26.07
N ARG A 49 32.19 8.84 -26.44
CA ARG A 49 31.23 9.91 -26.80
C ARG A 49 30.37 9.57 -28.02
N LYS A 50 30.82 8.71 -28.95
CA LYS A 50 29.98 8.26 -30.07
C LYS A 50 28.82 7.38 -29.61
N LEU A 51 28.96 6.64 -28.49
CA LEU A 51 27.88 5.81 -27.93
C LEU A 51 26.66 6.64 -27.52
N LEU A 52 26.87 7.88 -27.08
CA LEU A 52 25.78 8.81 -26.77
C LEU A 52 24.97 9.17 -28.02
N LEU A 53 25.62 9.27 -29.18
CA LEU A 53 24.99 9.66 -30.44
C LEU A 53 24.27 8.51 -31.14
N THR A 54 24.60 7.26 -30.82
CA THR A 54 24.02 6.06 -31.43
C THR A 54 22.98 5.36 -30.55
N HIS A 55 22.72 5.87 -29.36
CA HIS A 55 21.71 5.33 -28.47
C HIS A 55 20.30 5.80 -28.88
N ASP A 56 19.52 4.86 -29.41
CA ASP A 56 18.13 5.06 -29.85
C ASP A 56 17.30 3.83 -29.46
N PRO A 57 16.83 3.74 -28.20
CA PRO A 57 16.05 2.60 -27.74
C PRO A 57 14.64 2.61 -28.36
N ASP A 58 14.13 1.44 -28.75
CA ASP A 58 12.85 1.32 -29.48
C ASP A 58 11.62 1.26 -28.55
N GLY A 59 11.81 1.57 -27.26
CA GLY A 59 10.75 1.58 -26.24
C GLY A 59 10.37 0.18 -25.71
N ARG A 60 11.07 -0.88 -26.09
CA ARG A 60 10.91 -2.19 -25.44
C ARG A 60 11.39 -2.12 -23.98
N HIS A 61 10.74 -2.89 -23.12
CA HIS A 61 11.11 -3.01 -21.71
C HIS A 61 11.39 -4.46 -21.34
N LEU A 62 12.59 -4.72 -20.83
CA LEU A 62 13.05 -5.98 -20.25
C LEU A 62 13.12 -5.84 -18.73
N ASP A 63 12.75 -6.89 -17.98
CA ASP A 63 12.98 -6.93 -16.53
C ASP A 63 14.47 -7.19 -16.23
N SER A 64 15.26 -6.12 -16.31
CA SER A 64 16.70 -6.12 -16.03
C SER A 64 17.04 -6.58 -14.61
N GLU A 65 16.18 -6.27 -13.63
CA GLU A 65 16.40 -6.63 -12.24
C GLU A 65 16.26 -8.14 -12.02
N LEU A 66 15.20 -8.75 -12.58
CA LEU A 66 15.03 -10.20 -12.55
C LEU A 66 16.22 -10.92 -13.20
N LEU A 67 16.67 -10.45 -14.36
CA LEU A 67 17.79 -11.05 -15.08
C LEU A 67 19.12 -10.94 -14.30
N LEU A 68 19.36 -9.81 -13.61
CA LEU A 68 20.51 -9.67 -12.72
C LEU A 68 20.42 -10.59 -11.49
N ARG A 69 19.24 -10.76 -10.87
CA ARG A 69 19.07 -11.70 -9.74
C ARG A 69 19.41 -13.13 -10.15
N LEU A 70 19.01 -13.56 -11.34
CA LEU A 70 19.40 -14.87 -11.91
C LEU A 70 20.91 -14.96 -12.12
N THR A 71 21.52 -13.90 -12.64
CA THR A 71 22.97 -13.79 -12.84
C THR A 71 23.72 -13.93 -11.51
N GLU A 72 23.27 -13.25 -10.45
CA GLU A 72 23.84 -13.37 -9.10
C GLU A 72 23.73 -14.78 -8.55
N HIS A 73 22.58 -15.43 -8.75
CA HIS A 73 22.36 -16.81 -8.32
C HIS A 73 23.35 -17.78 -8.99
N ILE A 74 23.51 -17.70 -10.32
CA ILE A 74 24.48 -18.52 -11.05
C ILE A 74 25.90 -18.30 -10.51
N MET A 75 26.28 -17.05 -10.24
CA MET A 75 27.60 -16.72 -9.68
C MET A 75 27.82 -17.26 -8.27
N HIS A 76 26.78 -17.22 -7.41
CA HIS A 76 26.83 -17.80 -6.07
C HIS A 76 27.04 -19.33 -6.13
N CYS A 77 26.32 -20.01 -7.03
CA CYS A 77 26.50 -21.45 -7.28
C CYS A 77 27.89 -21.77 -7.86
N ALA A 78 28.40 -20.93 -8.78
CA ALA A 78 29.70 -21.13 -9.43
C ALA A 78 30.90 -20.93 -8.48
N THR A 79 30.69 -20.28 -7.33
CA THR A 79 31.73 -19.98 -6.33
C THR A 79 31.69 -20.91 -5.12
N THR A 80 30.54 -21.50 -4.81
CA THR A 80 30.34 -22.38 -3.64
C THR A 80 30.57 -23.85 -4.01
N SER A 81 31.58 -24.49 -3.41
CA SER A 81 31.88 -25.91 -3.65
C SER A 81 31.18 -26.80 -2.61
N GLY A 82 30.02 -27.37 -2.95
CA GLY A 82 29.50 -28.59 -2.30
C GLY A 82 28.43 -28.46 -1.21
N VAL A 83 27.37 -27.67 -1.42
CA VAL A 83 26.14 -27.78 -0.58
C VAL A 83 24.95 -28.14 -1.48
N PRO A 84 24.10 -29.13 -1.13
CA PRO A 84 22.83 -29.34 -1.81
C PRO A 84 21.88 -28.19 -1.44
N VAL A 85 21.59 -27.32 -2.40
CA VAL A 85 20.76 -26.13 -2.18
C VAL A 85 19.31 -26.44 -2.50
N THR A 86 18.61 -27.10 -1.58
CA THR A 86 17.14 -27.20 -1.61
C THR A 86 16.45 -26.02 -0.90
N SER A 87 17.19 -25.14 -0.22
CA SER A 87 16.61 -24.06 0.61
C SER A 87 16.59 -22.65 -0.03
N LEU A 88 17.38 -22.36 -1.06
CA LEU A 88 17.42 -21.00 -1.68
C LEU A 88 16.56 -20.89 -2.94
N VAL A 89 16.18 -22.00 -3.56
CA VAL A 89 15.23 -22.01 -4.69
C VAL A 89 13.85 -21.55 -4.22
N SER A 90 13.50 -21.75 -2.95
CA SER A 90 12.23 -21.28 -2.38
C SER A 90 12.11 -19.75 -2.28
N GLY A 91 13.22 -19.00 -2.31
CA GLY A 91 13.23 -17.53 -2.34
C GLY A 91 13.27 -16.94 -3.76
N LEU A 92 13.70 -17.74 -4.74
CA LEU A 92 13.50 -17.46 -6.16
C LEU A 92 12.17 -18.10 -6.56
N HIS A 93 11.06 -17.46 -6.22
CA HIS A 93 9.75 -17.81 -6.79
C HIS A 93 9.79 -17.53 -8.31
N PHE A 94 10.45 -18.40 -9.09
CA PHE A 94 9.71 -18.98 -10.20
C PHE A 94 8.52 -19.65 -9.53
N GLY A 95 7.31 -19.28 -9.91
CA GLY A 95 6.17 -20.05 -9.48
C GLY A 95 6.46 -21.51 -9.81
N ALA A 96 6.70 -22.33 -8.78
CA ALA A 96 6.17 -23.67 -8.76
C ALA A 96 4.63 -23.50 -8.73
N VAL A 97 4.11 -22.99 -9.84
CA VAL A 97 2.77 -23.22 -10.32
C VAL A 97 2.73 -24.73 -10.37
N ALA A 98 1.97 -25.32 -9.44
CA ALA A 98 1.44 -26.65 -9.68
C ALA A 98 0.99 -26.67 -11.14
N MET A 99 1.61 -27.56 -11.93
CA MET A 99 1.39 -27.72 -13.37
C MET A 99 -0.12 -27.71 -13.67
N ASN A 100 -0.65 -26.53 -13.93
CA ASN A 100 -2.02 -26.27 -14.32
C ASN A 100 -1.90 -25.35 -15.53
N GLU A 101 -2.53 -25.80 -16.61
CA GLU A 101 -2.37 -25.35 -18.01
C GLU A 101 -2.86 -23.92 -18.29
N SER A 102 -2.97 -23.03 -17.29
CA SER A 102 -3.59 -21.72 -17.44
C SER A 102 -2.63 -20.51 -17.51
N ASN A 103 -1.31 -20.70 -17.43
CA ASN A 103 -0.33 -19.59 -17.47
C ASN A 103 0.63 -19.67 -18.67
N ALA A 104 0.10 -19.85 -19.87
CA ALA A 104 0.88 -19.89 -21.12
C ALA A 104 1.54 -18.54 -21.48
N GLU A 105 1.13 -17.41 -20.89
CA GLU A 105 1.59 -16.07 -21.28
C GLU A 105 2.94 -15.68 -20.67
N GLU A 106 3.29 -16.10 -19.45
CA GLU A 106 4.57 -15.73 -18.79
C GLU A 106 5.77 -16.53 -19.33
N LEU A 107 5.54 -17.74 -19.81
CA LEU A 107 6.56 -18.58 -20.48
C LEU A 107 6.89 -18.11 -21.91
N SER A 108 6.01 -17.32 -22.54
CA SER A 108 6.19 -16.81 -23.90
C SER A 108 7.30 -15.74 -24.03
N PHE A 109 7.68 -15.09 -22.91
CA PHE A 109 8.71 -14.04 -22.88
C PHE A 109 10.16 -14.57 -22.86
N LEU A 110 10.39 -15.81 -22.41
CA LEU A 110 11.74 -16.36 -22.21
C LEU A 110 12.39 -16.91 -23.48
N GLU A 111 11.59 -17.33 -24.47
CA GLU A 111 12.07 -17.90 -25.72
C GLU A 111 12.85 -16.90 -26.59
N PRO A 112 12.39 -15.65 -26.77
CA PRO A 112 13.16 -14.59 -27.47
C PRO A 112 14.42 -14.15 -26.70
N LEU A 113 14.39 -14.19 -25.36
CA LEU A 113 15.51 -13.76 -24.52
C LEU A 113 16.64 -14.79 -24.49
N GLY A 114 16.30 -16.08 -24.45
CA GLY A 114 17.28 -17.16 -24.53
C GLY A 114 18.12 -17.09 -25.81
N GLN A 115 17.48 -16.76 -26.94
CA GLN A 115 18.16 -16.57 -28.23
C GLN A 115 19.11 -15.36 -28.20
N ALA A 116 18.67 -14.22 -27.67
CA ALA A 116 19.52 -13.03 -27.55
C ALA A 116 20.74 -13.29 -26.65
N ILE A 117 20.54 -13.92 -25.49
CA ILE A 117 21.62 -14.28 -24.56
C ILE A 117 22.62 -15.25 -25.23
N TYR A 118 22.13 -16.18 -26.03
CA TYR A 118 22.94 -17.13 -26.78
C TYR A 118 23.79 -16.43 -27.86
N GLU A 119 23.20 -15.53 -28.65
CA GLU A 119 23.91 -14.74 -29.67
C GLU A 119 25.00 -13.86 -29.05
N ILE A 120 24.70 -13.18 -27.94
CA ILE A 120 25.68 -12.38 -27.20
C ILE A 120 26.80 -13.26 -26.66
N SER A 121 26.47 -14.45 -26.14
CA SER A 121 27.46 -15.42 -25.65
C SER A 121 28.41 -15.88 -26.77
N ILE A 122 27.90 -16.08 -27.99
CA ILE A 122 28.73 -16.37 -29.17
C ILE A 122 29.68 -15.19 -29.43
N GLN A 123 29.17 -13.95 -29.47
CA GLN A 123 30.00 -12.77 -29.73
C GLN A 123 31.11 -12.58 -28.69
N LEU A 124 30.80 -12.82 -27.41
CA LEU A 124 31.76 -12.74 -26.31
C LEU A 124 32.86 -13.83 -26.41
N LEU A 125 32.51 -15.05 -26.83
CA LEU A 125 33.42 -16.20 -26.88
C LEU A 125 34.16 -16.35 -28.23
N CYS A 126 33.64 -15.80 -29.32
CA CYS A 126 34.21 -15.95 -30.66
C CYS A 126 35.51 -15.17 -30.80
N ASN A 127 36.62 -15.85 -31.05
CA ASN A 127 37.86 -15.25 -31.54
C ASN A 127 37.83 -15.18 -33.08
N CYS A 128 36.87 -14.45 -33.65
CA CYS A 128 36.81 -14.25 -35.10
C CYS A 128 38.01 -13.41 -35.55
N SER A 129 38.78 -13.95 -36.50
CA SER A 129 40.09 -13.52 -36.98
C SER A 129 40.13 -12.22 -37.79
N SER A 130 39.21 -11.28 -37.57
CA SER A 130 39.38 -9.92 -38.09
C SER A 130 40.27 -9.14 -37.13
N GLU A 131 41.21 -8.35 -37.66
CA GLU A 131 42.12 -7.43 -36.95
C GLU A 131 41.38 -6.30 -36.19
N GLY A 132 40.37 -6.65 -35.40
CA GLY A 132 39.58 -5.75 -34.58
C GLY A 132 40.17 -5.62 -33.20
N THR A 133 40.54 -4.41 -32.77
CA THR A 133 40.82 -4.10 -31.37
C THR A 133 39.63 -4.48 -30.49
N LEU A 134 39.87 -4.81 -29.22
CA LEU A 134 38.82 -5.09 -28.21
C LEU A 134 37.71 -4.01 -28.21
N HIS A 135 38.10 -2.78 -28.52
CA HIS A 135 37.21 -1.64 -28.70
C HIS A 135 36.21 -1.84 -29.86
N MET A 136 36.65 -2.26 -31.05
CA MET A 136 35.75 -2.50 -32.20
C MET A 136 34.70 -3.57 -31.88
N ARG A 137 35.09 -4.64 -31.19
CA ARG A 137 34.15 -5.69 -30.75
C ARG A 137 33.14 -5.16 -29.74
N THR A 138 33.58 -4.27 -28.84
CA THR A 138 32.73 -3.60 -27.87
C THR A 138 31.69 -2.71 -28.56
N MET A 139 32.10 -1.91 -29.55
CA MET A 139 31.19 -1.08 -30.35
C MET A 139 30.18 -1.92 -31.14
N ALA A 140 30.63 -2.97 -31.82
CA ALA A 140 29.74 -3.86 -32.58
C ALA A 140 28.65 -4.52 -31.69
N LEU A 141 28.99 -4.84 -30.44
CA LEU A 141 28.01 -5.35 -29.49
C LEU A 141 27.01 -4.27 -29.04
N PHE A 142 27.44 -3.01 -28.90
CA PHE A 142 26.51 -1.90 -28.65
C PHE A 142 25.56 -1.66 -29.81
N ASP A 143 26.03 -1.77 -31.06
CA ASP A 143 25.19 -1.64 -32.25
C ASP A 143 24.13 -2.75 -32.30
N MET A 144 24.52 -3.99 -32.01
CA MET A 144 23.59 -5.13 -31.90
C MET A 144 22.52 -4.90 -30.83
N LEU A 145 22.90 -4.26 -29.73
CA LEU A 145 22.03 -3.96 -28.60
C LEU A 145 21.39 -2.56 -28.70
N GLY A 146 21.47 -1.89 -29.85
CA GLY A 146 21.08 -0.48 -30.01
C GLY A 146 19.67 -0.17 -29.48
N LYS A 147 18.73 -1.08 -29.75
CA LYS A 147 17.30 -1.03 -29.40
C LYS A 147 16.98 -1.08 -27.90
N TYR A 148 17.90 -1.55 -27.06
CA TYR A 148 17.67 -1.74 -25.62
C TYR A 148 18.08 -0.48 -24.82
N ASN A 149 17.52 -0.32 -23.61
CA ASN A 149 17.96 0.67 -22.63
C ASN A 149 19.29 0.25 -21.96
N TRP A 150 20.01 1.18 -21.32
CA TRP A 150 21.36 0.89 -20.80
C TRP A 150 21.38 -0.22 -19.77
N ASP A 151 20.43 -0.24 -18.85
CA ASP A 151 20.26 -1.29 -17.86
C ASP A 151 20.03 -2.66 -18.52
N GLU A 152 19.20 -2.72 -19.55
CA GLU A 152 18.86 -3.95 -20.28
C GLU A 152 20.06 -4.50 -21.06
N LYS A 153 20.82 -3.61 -21.74
CA LYS A 153 22.06 -3.99 -22.45
C LYS A 153 23.00 -4.70 -21.50
N LEU A 154 23.19 -4.14 -20.30
CA LEU A 154 24.12 -4.68 -19.32
C LEU A 154 23.59 -5.97 -18.69
N ALA A 155 22.29 -6.05 -18.40
CA ALA A 155 21.66 -7.26 -17.89
C ALA A 155 21.83 -8.44 -18.87
N LEU A 156 21.59 -8.21 -20.18
CA LEU A 156 21.78 -9.21 -21.23
C LEU A 156 23.24 -9.67 -21.38
N VAL A 157 24.18 -8.72 -21.40
CA VAL A 157 25.62 -9.03 -21.50
C VAL A 157 26.11 -9.80 -20.28
N LEU A 158 25.68 -9.40 -19.08
CA LEU A 158 26.04 -10.10 -17.86
C LEU A 158 25.44 -11.49 -17.79
N ALA A 159 24.17 -11.66 -18.17
CA ALA A 159 23.54 -12.98 -18.24
C ALA A 159 24.28 -13.91 -19.20
N ALA A 160 24.69 -13.42 -20.38
CA ALA A 160 25.47 -14.17 -21.36
C ALA A 160 26.86 -14.58 -20.84
N SER A 161 27.60 -13.61 -20.29
CA SER A 161 28.93 -13.83 -19.71
C SER A 161 28.90 -14.82 -18.54
N VAL A 162 27.96 -14.64 -17.61
CA VAL A 162 27.81 -15.49 -16.42
C VAL A 162 27.28 -16.87 -16.78
N THR A 163 26.39 -17.00 -17.77
CA THR A 163 25.96 -18.31 -18.25
C THR A 163 27.14 -19.10 -18.83
N SER A 164 28.00 -18.44 -19.59
CA SER A 164 29.20 -19.04 -20.17
C SER A 164 30.20 -19.48 -19.08
N TYR A 165 30.45 -18.60 -18.10
CA TYR A 165 31.29 -18.92 -16.94
C TYR A 165 30.69 -20.02 -16.07
N GLY A 166 29.38 -19.99 -15.81
CA GLY A 166 28.65 -20.97 -15.02
C GLY A 166 28.73 -22.37 -15.63
N LYS A 167 28.52 -22.50 -16.95
CA LYS A 167 28.70 -23.76 -17.70
C LYS A 167 30.13 -24.30 -17.54
N PHE A 168 31.13 -23.43 -17.66
CA PHE A 168 32.53 -23.80 -17.46
C PHE A 168 32.81 -24.25 -16.02
N ARG A 169 32.33 -23.52 -15.01
CA ARG A 169 32.52 -23.87 -13.59
C ARG A 169 31.81 -25.14 -13.19
N LEU A 170 30.59 -25.36 -13.67
CA LEU A 170 29.82 -26.58 -13.44
C LEU A 170 30.58 -27.81 -13.99
N LEU A 171 31.11 -27.71 -15.21
CA LEU A 171 31.93 -28.78 -15.80
C LEU A 171 33.16 -29.08 -14.94
N MET A 172 33.86 -28.06 -14.45
CA MET A 172 35.03 -28.23 -13.58
C MET A 172 34.68 -28.84 -12.21
N GLN A 173 33.56 -28.46 -11.62
CA GLN A 173 33.09 -29.00 -10.34
C GLN A 173 32.68 -30.48 -10.45
N LEU A 174 32.08 -30.87 -11.58
CA LEU A 174 31.62 -32.24 -11.84
C LEU A 174 32.73 -33.15 -12.38
N ASN A 175 33.80 -32.60 -12.97
CA ASN A 175 34.91 -33.35 -13.57
C ASN A 175 35.45 -34.48 -12.65
N PRO A 176 35.70 -34.27 -11.34
CA PRO A 176 36.20 -35.33 -10.47
C PRO A 176 35.15 -36.38 -10.05
N ARG A 177 33.86 -36.15 -10.35
CA ARG A 177 32.73 -36.91 -9.77
C ARG A 177 31.83 -37.57 -10.81
N HIS A 178 31.84 -37.10 -12.06
CA HIS A 178 30.89 -37.52 -13.08
C HIS A 178 31.59 -37.92 -14.40
N PRO A 179 31.41 -39.16 -14.91
CA PRO A 179 32.15 -39.67 -16.06
C PRO A 179 31.89 -38.89 -17.37
N LEU A 180 30.67 -38.37 -17.57
CA LEU A 180 30.37 -37.48 -18.70
C LEU A 180 31.14 -36.16 -18.62
N ALA A 181 31.24 -35.57 -17.43
CA ALA A 181 31.98 -34.32 -17.23
C ALA A 181 33.47 -34.53 -17.46
N ALA A 182 34.01 -35.67 -17.00
CA ALA A 182 35.39 -36.08 -17.28
C ALA A 182 35.66 -36.26 -18.78
N SER A 183 34.74 -36.90 -19.51
CA SER A 183 34.86 -37.08 -20.96
C SER A 183 34.82 -35.75 -21.72
N ILE A 184 33.91 -34.84 -21.34
CA ILE A 184 33.82 -33.49 -21.94
C ILE A 184 35.05 -32.66 -21.60
N ALA A 185 35.54 -32.70 -20.36
CA ALA A 185 36.74 -31.99 -19.94
C ALA A 185 38.00 -32.50 -20.67
N MET A 186 38.09 -33.81 -20.91
CA MET A 186 39.15 -34.43 -21.70
C MET A 186 39.12 -33.97 -23.16
N LEU A 187 37.93 -33.95 -23.79
CA LEU A 187 37.76 -33.45 -25.16
C LEU A 187 38.10 -31.96 -25.27
N LYS A 188 37.74 -31.17 -24.25
CA LYS A 188 38.10 -29.74 -24.14
C LYS A 188 39.55 -29.51 -23.68
N ARG A 189 40.31 -30.57 -23.37
CA ARG A 189 41.70 -30.52 -22.91
C ARG A 189 41.94 -29.57 -21.73
N LEU A 190 41.05 -29.60 -20.74
CA LEU A 190 41.16 -28.74 -19.55
C LEU A 190 42.32 -29.17 -18.63
N PRO A 191 42.97 -28.23 -17.91
CA PRO A 191 44.05 -28.57 -16.98
C PRO A 191 43.59 -29.47 -15.83
N ASN A 192 44.39 -30.49 -15.49
CA ASN A 192 44.08 -31.44 -14.41
C ASN A 192 44.33 -30.86 -13.00
N ASP A 193 45.32 -29.97 -12.82
CA ASP A 193 45.55 -29.26 -11.55
C ASP A 193 45.02 -27.81 -11.64
N LEU A 194 43.99 -27.53 -10.85
CA LEU A 194 43.26 -26.27 -10.85
C LEU A 194 43.72 -25.32 -9.73
N ARG A 195 44.63 -25.75 -8.86
CA ARG A 195 45.09 -24.95 -7.71
C ARG A 195 45.78 -23.65 -8.15
N ALA A 196 46.57 -23.71 -9.22
CA ALA A 196 47.26 -22.54 -9.78
C ALA A 196 46.30 -21.48 -10.35
N LEU A 197 45.09 -21.87 -10.77
CA LEU A 197 44.08 -20.98 -11.35
C LEU A 197 43.16 -20.33 -10.30
N LYS A 198 43.26 -20.74 -9.02
CA LYS A 198 42.42 -20.23 -7.93
C LYS A 198 42.46 -18.69 -7.79
N PRO A 199 43.63 -18.02 -7.87
CA PRO A 199 43.68 -16.55 -7.83
C PRO A 199 42.96 -15.90 -9.01
N ARG A 200 43.12 -16.44 -10.22
CA ARG A 200 42.46 -15.96 -11.44
C ARG A 200 40.94 -16.11 -11.34
N PHE A 201 40.43 -17.24 -10.86
CA PHE A 201 38.99 -17.42 -10.63
C PHE A 201 38.43 -16.49 -9.57
N LYS A 202 39.21 -16.20 -8.51
CA LYS A 202 38.82 -15.22 -7.49
C LYS A 202 38.72 -13.82 -8.11
N ALA A 203 39.72 -13.41 -8.90
CA ALA A 203 39.71 -12.12 -9.59
C ALA A 203 38.54 -12.01 -10.59
N LEU A 204 38.26 -13.07 -11.37
CA LEU A 204 37.13 -13.10 -12.29
C LEU A 204 35.79 -12.98 -11.55
N SER A 205 35.60 -13.75 -10.47
CA SER A 205 34.37 -13.69 -9.68
C SER A 205 34.18 -12.31 -9.04
N GLN A 206 35.27 -11.67 -8.60
CA GLN A 206 35.23 -10.30 -8.09
C GLN A 206 34.89 -9.29 -9.19
N LEU A 207 35.45 -9.42 -10.39
CA LEU A 207 35.14 -8.55 -11.52
C LEU A 207 33.67 -8.65 -11.92
N VAL A 208 33.13 -9.87 -12.02
CA VAL A 208 31.70 -10.08 -12.29
C VAL A 208 30.83 -9.44 -11.22
N LYS A 209 31.17 -9.61 -9.94
CA LYS A 209 30.45 -8.94 -8.84
C LYS A 209 30.45 -7.43 -9.00
N THR A 210 31.60 -6.82 -9.29
CA THR A 210 31.70 -5.37 -9.51
C THR A 210 30.91 -4.93 -10.74
N MET A 211 30.86 -5.72 -11.82
CA MET A 211 30.01 -5.41 -12.98
C MET A 211 28.51 -5.45 -12.64
N ILE A 212 28.08 -6.41 -11.81
CA ILE A 212 26.71 -6.49 -11.30
C ILE A 212 26.39 -5.25 -10.44
N ASP A 213 27.30 -4.86 -9.54
CA ASP A 213 27.14 -3.67 -8.68
C ASP A 213 27.00 -2.38 -9.50
N VAL A 214 27.75 -2.24 -10.60
CA VAL A 214 27.62 -1.12 -11.55
C VAL A 214 26.26 -1.17 -12.25
N SER A 215 25.84 -2.33 -12.72
CA SER A 215 24.57 -2.49 -13.45
C SER A 215 23.36 -2.21 -12.54
N LYS A 216 23.42 -2.59 -11.26
CA LYS A 216 22.42 -2.23 -10.25
C LYS A 216 22.27 -0.72 -10.08
N CYS A 217 23.38 0.01 -10.06
CA CYS A 217 23.36 1.47 -9.95
C CYS A 217 22.75 2.14 -11.21
N ILE A 218 22.95 1.54 -12.39
CA ILE A 218 22.32 2.03 -13.63
C ILE A 218 20.81 1.73 -13.61
N ILE A 219 20.40 0.53 -13.18
CA ILE A 219 18.97 0.20 -13.00
C ILE A 219 18.29 1.18 -12.04
N GLU A 220 18.94 1.49 -10.91
CA GLU A 220 18.45 2.48 -9.95
C GLU A 220 18.21 3.84 -10.61
N PHE A 221 19.15 4.31 -11.43
CA PHE A 221 18.98 5.56 -12.18
C PHE A 221 17.85 5.50 -13.22
N GLU A 222 17.81 4.45 -14.06
CA GLU A 222 16.77 4.30 -15.09
C GLU A 222 15.38 4.10 -14.44
N SER A 223 15.32 3.67 -13.18
CA SER A 223 14.09 3.57 -12.40
C SER A 223 13.58 4.91 -11.83
N LEU A 224 14.30 6.01 -12.06
CA LEU A 224 13.86 7.34 -11.62
C LEU A 224 12.72 7.86 -12.52
N PRO A 225 11.63 8.42 -11.96
CA PRO A 225 10.54 9.02 -12.73
C PRO A 225 10.92 10.42 -13.28
N LEU A 226 11.94 10.48 -14.14
CA LEU A 226 12.54 11.71 -14.66
C LEU A 226 11.62 12.49 -15.64
N SER A 227 10.53 11.88 -16.12
CA SER A 227 9.57 12.50 -17.06
C SER A 227 8.81 13.69 -16.46
N HIS A 228 8.72 13.78 -15.13
CA HIS A 228 7.87 14.76 -14.45
C HIS A 228 8.61 16.04 -14.01
N VAL A 229 9.93 16.12 -14.24
CA VAL A 229 10.81 17.16 -13.68
C VAL A 229 11.96 17.53 -14.63
N GLU A 230 12.12 18.82 -14.92
CA GLU A 230 13.27 19.35 -15.70
C GLU A 230 14.56 19.26 -14.88
N LEU A 231 15.40 18.25 -15.13
CA LEU A 231 16.67 17.97 -14.41
C LEU A 231 17.87 17.91 -15.37
N ASP A 232 17.89 18.83 -16.34
CA ASP A 232 18.76 18.71 -17.52
C ASP A 232 20.26 18.62 -17.20
N GLN A 233 20.75 19.36 -16.21
CA GLN A 233 22.18 19.42 -15.93
C GLN A 233 22.66 18.19 -15.15
N GLU A 234 21.96 17.79 -14.10
CA GLU A 234 22.31 16.64 -13.26
C GLU A 234 22.11 15.32 -14.02
N ILE A 235 21.00 15.19 -14.74
CA ILE A 235 20.73 14.04 -15.62
C ILE A 235 21.83 13.92 -16.66
N SER A 236 22.25 15.02 -17.30
CA SER A 236 23.32 14.97 -18.31
C SER A 236 24.64 14.46 -17.72
N VAL A 237 24.98 14.85 -16.49
CA VAL A 237 26.20 14.37 -15.81
C VAL A 237 26.05 12.89 -15.46
N ALA A 238 24.95 12.46 -14.85
CA ALA A 238 24.71 11.05 -14.52
C ALA A 238 24.75 10.16 -15.76
N LYS A 239 24.04 10.55 -16.82
CA LYS A 239 24.06 9.90 -18.14
C LYS A 239 25.49 9.74 -18.67
N SER A 240 26.34 10.76 -18.56
CA SER A 240 27.73 10.67 -19.00
C SER A 240 28.52 9.54 -18.29
N TYR A 241 28.28 9.35 -16.98
CA TYR A 241 28.87 8.25 -16.22
C TYR A 241 28.27 6.90 -16.61
N ILE A 242 26.97 6.83 -16.94
CA ILE A 242 26.29 5.60 -17.40
C ILE A 242 26.95 5.06 -18.67
N TYR A 243 27.21 5.90 -19.67
CA TYR A 243 27.81 5.45 -20.93
C TYR A 243 29.23 4.91 -20.73
N VAL A 244 30.03 5.60 -19.91
CA VAL A 244 31.38 5.18 -19.56
C VAL A 244 31.32 3.85 -18.78
N ALA A 245 30.45 3.75 -17.79
CA ALA A 245 30.24 2.54 -17.00
C ALA A 245 29.83 1.35 -17.88
N ALA A 246 28.84 1.54 -18.76
CA ALA A 246 28.36 0.52 -19.66
C ALA A 246 29.47 0.00 -20.59
N TYR A 247 30.26 0.92 -21.17
CA TYR A 247 31.41 0.55 -21.99
C TYR A 247 32.41 -0.34 -21.23
N TRP A 248 32.77 0.06 -20.01
CA TRP A 248 33.74 -0.71 -19.22
C TRP A 248 33.18 -2.04 -18.71
N VAL A 249 31.87 -2.15 -18.45
CA VAL A 249 31.22 -3.42 -18.11
C VAL A 249 31.27 -4.38 -19.30
N ILE A 250 30.85 -3.94 -20.50
CA ILE A 250 30.89 -4.80 -21.69
C ILE A 250 32.32 -5.21 -22.03
N ARG A 251 33.27 -4.26 -21.99
CA ARG A 251 34.69 -4.54 -22.22
C ARG A 251 35.23 -5.55 -21.21
N SER A 252 34.84 -5.43 -19.94
CA SER A 252 35.20 -6.39 -18.89
C SER A 252 34.58 -7.76 -19.12
N ALA A 253 33.37 -7.84 -19.67
CA ALA A 253 32.73 -9.11 -20.05
C ALA A 253 33.51 -9.83 -21.18
N PHE A 254 34.01 -9.08 -22.18
CA PHE A 254 34.92 -9.63 -23.19
C PHE A 254 36.21 -10.16 -22.56
N THR A 255 36.84 -9.39 -21.66
CA THR A 255 38.03 -9.84 -20.94
C THR A 255 37.72 -11.11 -20.13
N CYS A 256 36.63 -11.15 -19.35
CA CYS A 256 36.19 -12.36 -18.64
C CYS A 256 36.06 -13.57 -19.57
N SER A 257 35.48 -13.37 -20.75
CA SER A 257 35.26 -14.44 -21.75
C SER A 257 36.56 -14.93 -22.38
N SER A 258 37.47 -14.01 -22.74
CA SER A 258 38.84 -14.35 -23.19
C SER A 258 39.56 -15.18 -22.13
N GLN A 259 39.43 -14.78 -20.86
CA GLN A 259 40.05 -15.50 -19.75
C GLN A 259 39.46 -16.90 -19.54
N ILE A 260 38.27 -17.21 -20.06
CA ILE A 260 37.70 -18.57 -20.07
C ILE A 260 38.19 -19.35 -21.28
N THR A 261 38.24 -18.72 -22.47
CA THR A 261 38.71 -19.36 -23.70
C THR A 261 40.20 -19.69 -23.65
N ASP A 262 41.03 -18.84 -23.03
CA ASP A 262 42.47 -19.05 -22.88
C ASP A 262 42.81 -20.28 -22.01
N LEU A 263 41.86 -20.77 -21.22
CA LEU A 263 41.99 -22.00 -20.44
C LEU A 263 41.70 -23.26 -21.28
N THR A 264 41.20 -23.07 -22.51
CA THR A 264 40.95 -24.12 -23.50
C THR A 264 42.07 -24.05 -24.55
N PRO A 265 42.94 -25.06 -24.69
CA PRO A 265 44.12 -24.91 -25.53
C PRO A 265 43.75 -24.82 -27.02
N MET A 266 44.05 -23.68 -27.65
CA MET A 266 44.15 -23.57 -29.11
C MET A 266 45.61 -23.38 -29.54
N LYS A 267 46.25 -24.51 -29.87
CA LYS A 267 47.21 -24.81 -30.96
C LYS A 267 48.20 -25.91 -30.54
N PRO A 268 48.46 -26.92 -31.38
CA PRO A 268 49.23 -28.11 -31.03
C PRO A 268 50.75 -27.98 -31.24
N GLU A 269 51.36 -26.82 -30.99
CA GLU A 269 52.81 -26.67 -31.17
C GLU A 269 53.46 -26.05 -29.94
N GLN A 270 54.43 -26.79 -29.40
CA GLN A 270 55.37 -26.47 -28.31
C GLN A 270 54.95 -26.91 -26.90
N VAL A 271 55.14 -28.21 -26.64
CA VAL A 271 54.80 -28.94 -25.40
C VAL A 271 55.86 -28.83 -24.29
N HIS A 272 56.96 -28.06 -24.42
CA HIS A 272 58.07 -28.15 -23.45
C HIS A 272 58.51 -26.86 -22.72
N VAL A 273 57.80 -25.73 -22.85
CA VAL A 273 58.13 -24.45 -22.12
C VAL A 273 56.97 -23.95 -21.24
N LEU A 274 56.09 -24.85 -20.78
CA LEU A 274 54.77 -24.44 -20.25
C LEU A 274 54.70 -24.18 -18.72
N SER A 275 55.65 -24.62 -17.89
CA SER A 275 55.50 -24.44 -16.43
C SER A 275 55.80 -23.02 -15.91
N LEU A 276 56.76 -22.31 -16.50
CA LEU A 276 57.10 -20.91 -16.15
C LEU A 276 56.25 -19.89 -16.92
N GLN A 277 55.80 -20.24 -18.13
CA GLN A 277 54.97 -19.37 -18.96
C GLN A 277 53.50 -19.36 -18.48
N HIS A 278 53.01 -20.46 -17.90
CA HIS A 278 51.68 -20.52 -17.26
C HIS A 278 51.60 -19.70 -15.97
N SER A 279 52.68 -19.61 -15.17
CA SER A 279 52.68 -18.79 -13.95
C SER A 279 52.73 -17.29 -14.27
N TYR A 280 53.59 -16.86 -15.22
CA TYR A 280 53.61 -15.48 -15.72
C TYR A 280 52.30 -15.08 -16.41
N SER A 281 51.70 -15.97 -17.22
CA SER A 281 50.38 -15.76 -17.84
C SER A 281 49.27 -15.62 -16.80
N THR A 282 49.29 -16.42 -15.72
CA THR A 282 48.29 -16.35 -14.65
C THR A 282 48.41 -15.07 -13.82
N VAL A 283 49.64 -14.61 -13.53
CA VAL A 283 49.88 -13.35 -12.80
C VAL A 283 49.45 -12.14 -13.64
N SER A 284 49.81 -12.12 -14.93
CA SER A 284 49.40 -11.07 -15.87
C SER A 284 47.88 -11.01 -16.05
N ALA A 285 47.22 -12.16 -16.24
CA ALA A 285 45.77 -12.27 -16.29
C ALA A 285 45.08 -11.81 -15.00
N THR A 286 45.63 -12.17 -13.84
CA THR A 286 45.09 -11.76 -12.53
C THR A 286 45.23 -10.26 -12.32
N TRP A 287 46.35 -9.66 -12.75
CA TRP A 287 46.58 -8.22 -12.70
C TRP A 287 45.61 -7.46 -13.60
N GLU A 288 45.42 -7.91 -14.84
CA GLU A 288 44.48 -7.31 -15.79
C GLU A 288 43.05 -7.30 -15.21
N LEU A 289 42.57 -8.44 -14.71
CA LEU A 289 41.27 -8.55 -14.06
C LEU A 289 41.14 -7.64 -12.83
N SER A 290 42.18 -7.57 -11.99
CA SER A 290 42.18 -6.74 -10.78
C SER A 290 42.21 -5.24 -11.11
N SER A 291 42.88 -4.84 -12.19
CA SER A 291 42.89 -3.45 -12.66
C SER A 291 41.50 -3.02 -13.15
N LEU A 292 40.77 -3.91 -13.83
CA LEU A 292 39.38 -3.67 -14.23
C LEU A 292 38.43 -3.60 -13.03
N VAL A 293 38.64 -4.45 -12.00
CA VAL A 293 37.89 -4.35 -10.73
C VAL A 293 38.06 -2.97 -10.11
N TYR A 294 39.30 -2.50 -9.99
CA TYR A 294 39.58 -1.18 -9.40
C TYR A 294 38.91 -0.05 -10.20
N ARG A 295 39.06 -0.07 -11.53
CA ARG A 295 38.46 0.93 -12.43
C ARG A 295 36.94 0.94 -12.35
N LEU A 296 36.28 -0.22 -12.47
CA LEU A 296 34.82 -0.31 -12.37
C LEU A 296 34.32 0.07 -10.97
N SER A 297 35.06 -0.27 -9.91
CA SER A 297 34.68 0.11 -8.55
C SER A 297 34.71 1.62 -8.35
N TRP A 298 35.69 2.30 -8.94
CA TRP A 298 35.76 3.77 -8.93
C TRP A 298 34.64 4.40 -9.77
N ILE A 299 34.38 3.90 -10.99
CA ILE A 299 33.26 4.38 -11.80
C ILE A 299 31.93 4.17 -11.06
N CYS A 300 31.74 3.03 -10.42
CA CYS A 300 30.55 2.72 -9.63
C CYS A 300 30.35 3.71 -8.48
N SER A 301 31.42 4.07 -7.75
CA SER A 301 31.31 5.03 -6.65
C SER A 301 31.01 6.45 -7.13
N CYS A 302 31.57 6.86 -8.27
CA CYS A 302 31.21 8.13 -8.92
C CYS A 302 29.76 8.14 -9.39
N LEU A 303 29.31 7.07 -10.06
CA LEU A 303 27.94 6.95 -10.56
C LEU A 303 26.94 6.98 -9.41
N ARG A 304 27.14 6.17 -8.36
CA ARG A 304 26.26 6.16 -7.17
C ARG A 304 26.08 7.56 -6.58
N ARG A 305 27.17 8.30 -6.42
CA ARG A 305 27.10 9.67 -5.91
C ARG A 305 26.26 10.58 -6.81
N GLN A 306 26.32 10.42 -8.14
CA GLN A 306 25.49 11.22 -9.05
C GLN A 306 24.03 10.78 -9.04
N VAL A 307 23.77 9.46 -8.92
CA VAL A 307 22.42 8.91 -8.74
C VAL A 307 21.81 9.45 -7.44
N ASP A 308 22.55 9.47 -6.34
CA ASP A 308 22.13 10.07 -5.07
C ASP A 308 21.76 11.57 -5.22
N VAL A 309 22.56 12.32 -5.98
CA VAL A 309 22.28 13.75 -6.26
C VAL A 309 21.02 13.90 -7.11
N CYS A 310 20.84 13.06 -8.13
CA CYS A 310 19.65 13.06 -8.97
C CYS A 310 18.40 12.75 -8.14
N HIS A 311 18.46 11.74 -7.27
CA HIS A 311 17.42 11.46 -6.28
C HIS A 311 17.11 12.70 -5.46
N GLN A 312 18.09 13.28 -4.75
CA GLN A 312 17.86 14.44 -3.87
C GLN A 312 17.21 15.64 -4.57
N GLN A 313 17.61 15.93 -5.82
CA GLN A 313 17.04 17.03 -6.58
C GLN A 313 15.63 16.71 -7.10
N LEU A 314 15.40 15.47 -7.54
CA LEU A 314 14.08 14.98 -7.87
C LEU A 314 13.16 15.07 -6.66
N GLU A 315 13.64 14.67 -5.48
CA GLU A 315 12.88 14.69 -4.23
C GLU A 315 12.37 16.11 -3.94
N LYS A 316 13.29 17.07 -3.99
CA LYS A 316 13.00 18.47 -3.73
C LYS A 316 11.98 19.01 -4.72
N LYS A 317 12.14 18.73 -6.02
CA LYS A 317 11.25 19.25 -7.06
C LYS A 317 9.86 18.62 -7.03
N ILE A 318 9.73 17.32 -6.79
CA ILE A 318 8.43 16.65 -6.59
C ILE A 318 7.72 17.26 -5.39
N TRP A 319 8.43 17.44 -4.26
CA TRP A 319 7.86 18.05 -3.07
C TRP A 319 7.37 19.48 -3.30
N GLU A 320 8.19 20.31 -3.97
CA GLU A 320 7.85 21.68 -4.33
C GLU A 320 6.64 21.71 -5.27
N LYS A 321 6.62 20.85 -6.29
CA LYS A 321 5.51 20.73 -7.25
C LYS A 321 4.22 20.26 -6.59
N LEU A 322 4.25 19.20 -5.77
CA LEU A 322 3.05 18.79 -5.02
C LEU A 322 2.57 19.91 -4.09
N SER A 323 3.49 20.63 -3.44
CA SER A 323 3.15 21.75 -2.57
C SER A 323 2.49 22.91 -3.32
N SER A 324 2.92 23.22 -4.56
CA SER A 324 2.29 24.25 -5.39
C SER A 324 0.95 23.79 -5.96
N LEU A 325 0.87 22.54 -6.43
CA LEU A 325 -0.34 21.99 -7.03
C LEU A 325 -1.52 21.93 -6.06
N PHE A 326 -1.27 21.69 -4.77
CA PHE A 326 -2.33 21.74 -3.75
C PHE A 326 -2.65 23.16 -3.24
N GLN A 327 -1.94 24.20 -3.70
CA GLN A 327 -2.22 25.60 -3.38
C GLN A 327 -2.92 26.34 -4.53
N GLU A 328 -2.52 26.04 -5.76
CA GLU A 328 -3.18 26.54 -6.97
C GLU A 328 -4.41 25.67 -7.24
N VAL A 329 -5.45 26.22 -7.87
CA VAL A 329 -6.64 25.44 -8.28
C VAL A 329 -6.43 25.00 -9.72
N PRO A 330 -6.10 23.73 -10.00
CA PRO A 330 -5.87 23.25 -11.35
C PRO A 330 -7.16 23.25 -12.18
N GLY A 331 -7.01 23.11 -13.49
CA GLY A 331 -8.14 22.95 -14.42
C GLY A 331 -8.86 21.62 -14.26
N ASP A 332 -8.09 20.54 -14.02
CA ASP A 332 -8.55 19.17 -13.79
C ASP A 332 -7.66 18.47 -12.75
N ASN A 333 -8.04 17.25 -12.34
CA ASN A 333 -7.29 16.49 -11.35
C ASN A 333 -6.06 15.74 -11.91
N GLN A 334 -5.76 15.83 -13.21
CA GLN A 334 -4.75 14.96 -13.83
C GLN A 334 -3.34 15.32 -13.38
N GLU A 335 -2.97 16.59 -13.37
CA GLU A 335 -1.60 16.99 -13.00
C GLU A 335 -1.22 16.57 -11.57
N VAL A 336 -2.18 16.68 -10.64
CA VAL A 336 -2.01 16.22 -9.24
C VAL A 336 -1.85 14.70 -9.19
N LEU A 337 -2.75 13.97 -9.85
CA LEU A 337 -2.75 12.50 -9.81
C LEU A 337 -1.54 11.90 -10.55
N ASP A 338 -1.13 12.49 -11.66
CA ASP A 338 0.08 12.11 -12.40
C ASP A 338 1.33 12.35 -11.57
N THR A 339 1.37 13.43 -10.76
CA THR A 339 2.49 13.69 -9.86
C THR A 339 2.47 12.76 -8.64
N LEU A 340 1.29 12.44 -8.09
CA LEU A 340 1.14 11.51 -6.96
C LEU A 340 1.44 10.06 -7.35
N PHE A 341 1.04 9.66 -8.56
CA PHE A 341 1.26 8.32 -9.09
C PHE A 341 2.37 8.27 -10.12
N ALA A 342 3.22 9.31 -10.14
CA ALA A 342 4.43 9.39 -10.95
C ALA A 342 5.25 8.14 -10.68
N SER A 343 5.20 7.21 -11.64
CA SER A 343 5.95 5.98 -11.61
C SER A 343 6.61 5.81 -12.95
N THR A 344 7.63 4.97 -13.02
CA THR A 344 8.29 4.57 -14.27
C THR A 344 7.38 3.86 -15.27
N ASN A 345 6.09 3.69 -14.95
CA ASN A 345 5.12 2.98 -15.77
C ASN A 345 4.01 3.92 -16.27
N ASP A 346 3.71 3.84 -17.56
CA ASP A 346 2.59 4.54 -18.21
C ASP A 346 1.21 4.16 -17.64
N LEU A 347 1.11 3.00 -16.99
CA LEU A 347 -0.10 2.47 -16.35
C LEU A 347 0.18 2.17 -14.86
N PRO A 348 0.16 3.20 -13.99
CA PRO A 348 0.54 3.07 -12.58
C PRO A 348 -0.53 2.37 -11.73
N LEU A 349 -1.78 2.32 -12.21
CA LEU A 349 -2.90 1.76 -11.46
C LEU A 349 -3.25 0.35 -11.95
N LYS A 350 -3.94 -0.37 -11.08
CA LYS A 350 -4.53 -1.68 -11.32
C LYS A 350 -5.98 -1.63 -10.90
N ASP A 351 -6.88 -2.05 -11.79
CA ASP A 351 -8.24 -2.40 -11.38
C ASP A 351 -8.19 -3.75 -10.67
N CYS A 352 -8.46 -3.77 -9.36
CA CYS A 352 -8.38 -5.01 -8.59
C CYS A 352 -9.50 -6.01 -8.95
N SER A 353 -10.60 -5.57 -9.58
CA SER A 353 -11.68 -6.46 -9.99
C SER A 353 -11.34 -7.21 -11.28
N SER A 354 -10.91 -6.48 -12.32
CA SER A 354 -10.58 -7.04 -13.64
C SER A 354 -9.13 -7.46 -13.80
N GLN A 355 -8.26 -7.07 -12.85
CA GLN A 355 -6.80 -7.19 -12.91
C GLN A 355 -6.17 -6.37 -14.06
N ALA A 356 -6.94 -5.49 -14.72
CA ALA A 356 -6.45 -4.66 -15.80
C ALA A 356 -5.45 -3.61 -15.32
N LYS A 357 -4.46 -3.31 -16.17
CA LYS A 357 -3.53 -2.19 -15.98
C LYS A 357 -4.20 -0.92 -16.45
N VAL A 358 -4.20 0.12 -15.62
CA VAL A 358 -5.02 1.31 -15.82
C VAL A 358 -4.16 2.57 -15.70
N GLY A 359 -4.42 3.55 -16.57
CA GLY A 359 -3.80 4.86 -16.54
C GLY A 359 -4.53 5.82 -15.60
N VAL A 360 -3.86 6.90 -15.22
CA VAL A 360 -4.45 7.96 -14.37
C VAL A 360 -5.62 8.68 -15.06
N SER A 361 -5.67 8.63 -16.40
CA SER A 361 -6.75 9.19 -17.22
C SER A 361 -8.15 8.66 -16.88
N GLU A 362 -8.27 7.43 -16.35
CA GLU A 362 -9.56 6.87 -15.92
C GLU A 362 -10.16 7.60 -14.70
N LEU A 363 -9.34 8.37 -13.99
CA LEU A 363 -9.74 9.17 -12.83
C LEU A 363 -10.12 10.61 -13.22
N ASN A 364 -10.00 10.98 -14.49
CA ASN A 364 -10.17 12.35 -14.93
C ASN A 364 -11.55 12.92 -14.60
N ASN A 365 -11.57 14.12 -13.99
CA ASN A 365 -12.76 14.85 -13.55
C ASN A 365 -13.67 14.09 -12.55
N LYS A 366 -13.16 13.04 -11.90
CA LYS A 366 -13.87 12.30 -10.84
C LYS A 366 -13.39 12.74 -9.46
N VAL A 367 -14.24 12.54 -8.44
CA VAL A 367 -13.79 12.61 -7.05
C VAL A 367 -12.94 11.37 -6.75
N VAL A 368 -11.71 11.55 -6.27
CA VAL A 368 -10.79 10.43 -6.01
C VAL A 368 -10.57 10.28 -4.50
N MET A 369 -10.91 9.12 -3.98
CA MET A 369 -10.73 8.76 -2.57
C MET A 369 -9.48 7.90 -2.42
N LEU A 370 -8.44 8.47 -1.83
CA LEU A 370 -7.16 7.81 -1.59
C LEU A 370 -7.23 7.08 -0.25
N LEU A 371 -7.44 5.77 -0.29
CA LEU A 371 -7.34 4.91 0.88
C LEU A 371 -5.86 4.65 1.15
N ILE A 372 -5.30 5.31 2.15
CA ILE A 372 -3.90 5.17 2.55
C ILE A 372 -3.84 4.30 3.80
N SER A 373 -3.09 3.21 3.73
CA SER A 373 -2.95 2.25 4.82
C SER A 373 -1.61 1.52 4.76
N LYS A 374 -1.33 0.71 5.78
CA LYS A 374 -0.27 -0.29 5.69
C LYS A 374 -0.66 -1.40 4.70
N PRO A 375 0.29 -2.24 4.23
CA PRO A 375 0.00 -3.33 3.31
C PRO A 375 -0.89 -4.43 3.90
N GLU A 376 -0.94 -4.56 5.23
CA GLU A 376 -1.89 -5.41 5.97
C GLU A 376 -3.32 -4.83 5.98
N LEU A 377 -3.50 -3.62 5.44
CA LEU A 377 -4.77 -2.91 5.30
C LEU A 377 -5.47 -2.61 6.64
N LEU A 378 -6.75 -2.94 6.73
CA LEU A 378 -7.65 -2.75 7.87
C LEU A 378 -8.02 -4.13 8.45
N PRO A 379 -8.45 -4.21 9.72
CA PRO A 379 -9.17 -5.39 10.21
C PRO A 379 -10.27 -5.79 9.24
N ILE A 380 -10.47 -7.10 9.05
CA ILE A 380 -11.34 -7.63 7.99
C ILE A 380 -12.76 -7.08 8.09
N GLU A 381 -13.27 -6.87 9.30
CA GLU A 381 -14.60 -6.35 9.54
C GLU A 381 -14.74 -4.88 9.12
N ASN A 382 -13.73 -4.05 9.39
CA ASN A 382 -13.69 -2.66 8.92
C ASN A 382 -13.63 -2.60 7.39
N LEU A 383 -12.85 -3.50 6.78
CA LEU A 383 -12.76 -3.60 5.33
C LEU A 383 -14.09 -3.98 4.70
N LEU A 384 -14.76 -5.01 5.24
CA LEU A 384 -16.07 -5.45 4.75
C LEU A 384 -17.13 -4.36 4.92
N LEU A 385 -17.09 -3.60 6.02
CA LEU A 385 -17.97 -2.44 6.20
C LEU A 385 -17.71 -1.38 5.13
N LEU A 386 -16.45 -1.06 4.83
CA LEU A 386 -16.11 -0.11 3.76
C LEU A 386 -16.60 -0.60 2.39
N VAL A 387 -16.43 -1.88 2.07
CA VAL A 387 -16.94 -2.47 0.82
C VAL A 387 -18.46 -2.36 0.75
N GLN A 388 -19.16 -2.67 1.85
CA GLN A 388 -20.62 -2.52 1.91
C GLN A 388 -21.06 -1.06 1.71
N GLN A 389 -20.39 -0.13 2.37
CA GLN A 389 -20.75 1.29 2.34
C GLN A 389 -20.39 1.98 1.02
N THR A 390 -19.53 1.36 0.20
CA THR A 390 -19.05 1.93 -1.06
C THR A 390 -19.55 1.12 -2.26
N TYR A 391 -19.05 -0.08 -2.46
CA TYR A 391 -19.29 -0.87 -3.68
C TYR A 391 -20.69 -1.50 -3.71
N ASP A 392 -21.11 -2.16 -2.62
CA ASP A 392 -22.41 -2.84 -2.55
C ASP A 392 -23.58 -1.88 -2.25
N HIS A 393 -23.28 -0.64 -1.88
CA HIS A 393 -24.29 0.33 -1.49
C HIS A 393 -25.26 0.62 -2.65
N PRO A 394 -26.60 0.61 -2.43
CA PRO A 394 -27.57 0.78 -3.53
C PRO A 394 -27.38 2.06 -4.35
N LEU A 395 -26.97 3.16 -3.70
CA LEU A 395 -26.69 4.44 -4.36
C LEU A 395 -25.40 4.46 -5.19
N ASN A 396 -24.50 3.50 -5.02
CA ASN A 396 -23.30 3.40 -5.86
C ASN A 396 -23.65 3.28 -7.34
N LYS A 397 -24.77 2.60 -7.67
CA LYS A 397 -25.28 2.53 -9.05
C LYS A 397 -25.65 3.90 -9.62
N LYS A 398 -26.12 4.82 -8.80
CA LYS A 398 -26.47 6.20 -9.21
C LYS A 398 -25.23 7.07 -9.36
N ASN A 399 -24.23 6.86 -8.51
CA ASN A 399 -22.98 7.61 -8.49
C ASN A 399 -21.87 6.93 -9.31
N LYS A 400 -22.22 5.93 -10.12
CA LYS A 400 -21.24 5.09 -10.83
C LYS A 400 -20.42 5.96 -11.79
N GLY A 401 -19.10 5.95 -11.61
CA GLY A 401 -18.17 6.75 -12.41
C GLY A 401 -18.05 8.22 -11.97
N SER A 402 -18.77 8.66 -10.93
CA SER A 402 -18.65 10.01 -10.36
C SER A 402 -17.52 10.12 -9.34
N TYR A 403 -17.16 9.00 -8.72
CA TYR A 403 -16.02 8.91 -7.80
C TYR A 403 -15.35 7.54 -7.94
N GLU A 404 -14.07 7.46 -7.58
CA GLU A 404 -13.30 6.22 -7.53
C GLU A 404 -12.48 6.14 -6.25
N ILE A 405 -12.27 4.92 -5.76
CA ILE A 405 -11.39 4.66 -4.62
C ILE A 405 -10.08 4.09 -5.16
N VAL A 406 -8.95 4.65 -4.72
CA VAL A 406 -7.61 4.17 -5.04
C VAL A 406 -6.89 3.81 -3.76
N TRP A 407 -6.50 2.53 -3.64
CA TRP A 407 -5.70 2.05 -2.53
C TRP A 407 -4.22 2.38 -2.73
N VAL A 408 -3.66 3.11 -1.76
CA VAL A 408 -2.28 3.58 -1.68
C VAL A 408 -1.61 2.93 -0.46
N PRO A 409 -1.00 1.74 -0.61
CA PRO A 409 -0.33 1.09 0.50
C PRO A 409 1.04 1.73 0.77
N ILE A 410 1.32 2.01 2.04
CA ILE A 410 2.57 2.59 2.52
C ILE A 410 3.29 1.58 3.41
N PRO A 411 4.55 1.20 3.12
CA PRO A 411 5.29 0.25 3.94
C PRO A 411 5.48 0.78 5.36
N SER A 412 5.51 -0.14 6.33
CA SER A 412 5.71 0.18 7.74
C SER A 412 7.08 0.79 8.00
N THR A 413 8.07 0.49 7.15
CA THR A 413 9.43 1.05 7.20
C THR A 413 9.77 1.78 5.90
N SER A 414 11.03 2.13 5.68
CA SER A 414 11.49 2.74 4.42
C SER A 414 11.51 1.76 3.25
N THR A 415 11.46 0.44 3.51
CA THR A 415 11.47 -0.60 2.48
C THR A 415 10.33 -1.59 2.69
N TRP A 416 9.94 -2.24 1.59
CA TRP A 416 8.93 -3.30 1.59
C TRP A 416 9.54 -4.62 2.05
N THR A 417 8.86 -5.31 2.95
CA THR A 417 9.19 -6.67 3.38
C THR A 417 8.44 -7.72 2.55
N ASP A 418 8.95 -8.95 2.52
CA ASP A 418 8.27 -10.06 1.84
C ASP A 418 6.88 -10.37 2.40
N ALA A 419 6.65 -10.07 3.68
CA ALA A 419 5.33 -10.20 4.31
C ALA A 419 4.36 -9.15 3.77
N GLU A 420 4.79 -7.88 3.73
CA GLU A 420 4.01 -6.77 3.18
C GLU A 420 3.67 -6.97 1.70
N VAL A 421 4.63 -7.44 0.89
CA VAL A 421 4.40 -7.75 -0.52
C VAL A 421 3.34 -8.86 -0.69
N ARG A 422 3.36 -9.88 0.17
CA ARG A 422 2.36 -10.96 0.15
C ARG A 422 0.97 -10.44 0.56
N SER A 423 0.89 -9.64 1.62
CA SER A 423 -0.36 -9.00 2.05
C SER A 423 -0.95 -8.11 0.95
N PHE A 424 -0.11 -7.29 0.31
CA PHE A 424 -0.53 -6.45 -0.81
C PHE A 424 -1.09 -7.27 -1.98
N LYS A 425 -0.40 -8.35 -2.38
CA LYS A 425 -0.88 -9.23 -3.46
C LYS A 425 -2.23 -9.88 -3.11
N PHE A 426 -2.42 -10.30 -1.86
CA PHE A 426 -3.69 -10.89 -1.43
C PHE A 426 -4.85 -9.89 -1.54
N PHE A 427 -4.70 -8.69 -0.98
CA PHE A 427 -5.77 -7.68 -0.99
C PHE A 427 -6.01 -7.08 -2.38
N SER A 428 -4.96 -6.75 -3.14
CA SER A 428 -5.10 -6.21 -4.51
C SER A 428 -5.71 -7.19 -5.52
N ASN A 429 -5.91 -8.45 -5.13
CA ASN A 429 -6.62 -9.46 -5.93
C ASN A 429 -8.05 -9.69 -5.45
N SER A 430 -8.45 -9.09 -4.33
CA SER A 430 -9.73 -9.36 -3.66
C SER A 430 -10.62 -8.13 -3.52
N LEU A 431 -10.05 -6.92 -3.59
CA LEU A 431 -10.78 -5.67 -3.42
C LEU A 431 -11.48 -5.22 -4.71
N PRO A 432 -12.60 -4.47 -4.62
CA PRO A 432 -13.32 -3.98 -5.79
C PRO A 432 -12.84 -2.60 -6.29
N TRP A 433 -11.79 -2.04 -5.70
CA TRP A 433 -11.30 -0.69 -5.97
C TRP A 433 -10.04 -0.69 -6.84
N TYR A 434 -9.58 0.48 -7.27
CA TYR A 434 -8.26 0.59 -7.86
C TYR A 434 -7.18 0.45 -6.79
N SER A 435 -5.99 0.00 -7.19
CA SER A 435 -4.79 0.09 -6.36
C SER A 435 -3.60 0.57 -7.18
N ILE A 436 -2.56 1.07 -6.52
CA ILE A 436 -1.26 1.22 -7.16
C ILE A 436 -0.76 -0.17 -7.57
N ARG A 437 -0.29 -0.34 -8.81
CA ARG A 437 0.10 -1.64 -9.38
C ARG A 437 1.39 -2.18 -8.76
N LEU A 438 2.40 -1.32 -8.65
CA LEU A 438 3.73 -1.65 -8.12
C LEU A 438 4.10 -0.63 -7.02
N PRO A 439 3.52 -0.74 -5.82
CA PRO A 439 3.66 0.29 -4.79
C PRO A 439 5.08 0.42 -4.20
N TRP A 440 5.96 -0.57 -4.42
CA TRP A 440 7.39 -0.46 -4.10
C TRP A 440 8.17 0.42 -5.08
N LEU A 441 7.59 0.76 -6.23
CA LEU A 441 8.12 1.76 -7.17
C LEU A 441 7.52 3.14 -6.95
N LEU A 442 6.62 3.29 -5.97
CA LEU A 442 6.11 4.61 -5.61
C LEU A 442 7.28 5.43 -5.06
N SER A 443 7.42 6.64 -5.60
CA SER A 443 8.42 7.61 -5.16
C SER A 443 8.42 7.72 -3.62
N SER A 444 9.62 7.59 -3.02
CA SER A 444 9.80 7.75 -1.57
C SER A 444 9.32 9.11 -1.08
N GLU A 445 9.27 10.07 -1.99
CA GLU A 445 8.92 11.46 -1.77
C GLU A 445 7.41 11.66 -1.71
N VAL A 446 6.65 10.98 -2.57
CA VAL A 446 5.20 10.88 -2.41
C VAL A 446 4.87 10.24 -1.07
N VAL A 447 5.57 9.16 -0.70
CA VAL A 447 5.38 8.50 0.60
C VAL A 447 5.70 9.45 1.77
N ASN A 448 6.81 10.18 1.69
CA ASN A 448 7.21 11.15 2.71
C ASN A 448 6.25 12.35 2.77
N TYR A 449 5.74 12.81 1.63
CA TYR A 449 4.72 13.85 1.54
C TYR A 449 3.45 13.43 2.27
N VAL A 450 2.95 12.22 2.01
CA VAL A 450 1.77 11.68 2.72
C VAL A 450 2.04 11.56 4.23
N LYS A 451 3.21 11.04 4.63
CA LYS A 451 3.58 10.95 6.06
C LYS A 451 3.64 12.30 6.75
N GLN A 452 4.23 13.31 6.11
CA GLN A 452 4.49 14.61 6.73
C GLN A 452 3.34 15.61 6.55
N LYS A 453 2.84 15.81 5.33
CA LYS A 453 1.78 16.79 5.03
C LYS A 453 0.39 16.30 5.40
N TRP A 454 0.11 15.01 5.17
CA TRP A 454 -1.19 14.42 5.53
C TRP A 454 -1.16 13.74 6.91
N ASN A 455 -0.03 13.84 7.62
CA ASN A 455 0.17 13.35 8.99
C ASN A 455 -0.18 11.86 9.15
N TYR A 456 0.19 11.04 8.15
CA TYR A 456 0.00 9.59 8.22
C TYR A 456 0.99 8.96 9.20
N THR A 457 0.47 8.44 10.31
CA THR A 457 1.27 7.81 11.39
C THR A 457 1.17 6.28 11.41
N GLY A 458 0.52 5.68 10.41
CA GLY A 458 0.31 4.23 10.31
C GLY A 458 -1.16 3.82 10.39
N GLU A 459 -2.01 4.64 11.04
CA GLU A 459 -3.45 4.43 11.08
C GLU A 459 -4.09 4.74 9.72
N PRO A 460 -4.98 3.88 9.19
CA PRO A 460 -5.59 4.09 7.89
C PRO A 460 -6.32 5.44 7.78
N LEU A 461 -6.09 6.14 6.69
CA LEU A 461 -6.75 7.40 6.37
C LEU A 461 -7.35 7.34 4.97
N MET A 462 -8.40 8.12 4.76
CA MET A 462 -9.05 8.23 3.46
C MET A 462 -9.11 9.69 3.03
N ALA A 463 -8.08 10.14 2.29
CA ALA A 463 -8.02 11.50 1.78
C ALA A 463 -8.88 11.64 0.52
N VAL A 464 -9.65 12.71 0.40
CA VAL A 464 -10.56 12.94 -0.73
C VAL A 464 -10.04 14.09 -1.57
N LEU A 465 -9.79 13.80 -2.84
CA LEU A 465 -9.50 14.79 -3.87
C LEU A 465 -10.78 15.06 -4.66
N ASP A 466 -11.13 16.33 -4.84
CA ASP A 466 -12.24 16.71 -5.72
C ASP A 466 -11.88 16.52 -7.21
N SER A 467 -12.82 16.82 -8.10
CA SER A 467 -12.61 16.66 -9.55
C SER A 467 -11.53 17.57 -10.14
N LYS A 468 -11.03 18.56 -9.37
CA LYS A 468 -9.91 19.44 -9.74
C LYS A 468 -8.60 19.04 -9.07
N GLY A 469 -8.59 17.95 -8.29
CA GLY A 469 -7.40 17.45 -7.60
C GLY A 469 -7.14 18.12 -6.24
N MET A 470 -8.07 18.94 -5.73
CA MET A 470 -7.92 19.62 -4.44
C MET A 470 -8.38 18.73 -3.29
N VAL A 471 -7.67 18.79 -2.16
CA VAL A 471 -8.06 18.05 -0.96
C VAL A 471 -9.33 18.64 -0.35
N SER A 472 -10.45 17.97 -0.55
CA SER A 472 -11.77 18.38 -0.04
C SER A 472 -12.11 17.79 1.33
N ASN A 473 -11.45 16.71 1.70
CA ASN A 473 -11.46 16.12 3.04
C ASN A 473 -10.14 15.40 3.33
N SER A 474 -9.48 15.72 4.45
CA SER A 474 -8.22 15.09 4.83
C SER A 474 -8.38 13.66 5.35
N ASN A 475 -9.55 13.31 5.90
CA ASN A 475 -9.85 11.95 6.32
C ASN A 475 -11.37 11.69 6.39
N ALA A 476 -11.90 11.11 5.32
CA ALA A 476 -13.31 10.76 5.18
C ALA A 476 -13.67 9.35 5.65
N ILE A 477 -12.76 8.60 6.28
CA ILE A 477 -12.99 7.17 6.57
C ILE A 477 -14.23 6.95 7.44
N ASP A 478 -14.40 7.73 8.51
CA ASP A 478 -15.58 7.63 9.37
C ASP A 478 -16.83 8.10 8.64
N MET A 479 -16.74 9.15 7.81
CA MET A 479 -17.86 9.64 7.00
C MET A 479 -18.39 8.54 6.08
N VAL A 480 -17.50 7.78 5.44
CA VAL A 480 -17.88 6.66 4.58
C VAL A 480 -18.46 5.51 5.41
N MET A 481 -17.90 5.19 6.59
CA MET A 481 -18.45 4.15 7.47
C MET A 481 -19.85 4.51 8.01
N ILE A 482 -20.17 5.80 8.17
CA ILE A 482 -21.44 6.29 8.70
C ILE A 482 -22.49 6.50 7.61
N TRP A 483 -22.16 6.98 6.41
CA TRP A 483 -23.19 7.33 5.41
C TRP A 483 -22.99 6.65 4.05
N GLY A 484 -21.88 5.94 3.86
CA GLY A 484 -21.54 5.30 2.61
C GLY A 484 -21.66 6.22 1.41
N ALA A 485 -22.24 5.73 0.31
CA ALA A 485 -22.38 6.52 -0.92
C ALA A 485 -23.30 7.76 -0.79
N ARG A 486 -24.09 7.90 0.29
CA ARG A 486 -24.85 9.14 0.56
C ARG A 486 -23.95 10.33 0.89
N ALA A 487 -22.73 10.06 1.35
CA ALA A 487 -21.77 11.10 1.69
C ALA A 487 -21.17 11.83 0.49
N TYR A 488 -21.38 11.36 -0.75
CA TYR A 488 -20.86 12.02 -1.96
C TYR A 488 -21.24 13.52 -2.00
N PRO A 489 -20.28 14.44 -2.24
CA PRO A 489 -18.92 14.24 -2.75
C PRO A 489 -17.82 14.08 -1.67
N PHE A 490 -18.16 13.61 -0.47
CA PHE A 490 -17.25 13.25 0.62
C PHE A 490 -16.40 14.40 1.19
N SER A 491 -16.85 15.65 0.97
CA SER A 491 -16.17 16.84 1.48
C SER A 491 -16.35 17.04 2.98
N ALA A 492 -15.37 17.68 3.64
CA ALA A 492 -15.46 18.00 5.07
C ALA A 492 -16.59 18.97 5.40
N SER A 493 -16.95 19.88 4.47
CA SER A 493 -18.14 20.72 4.60
C SER A 493 -19.43 19.91 4.49
N GLY A 494 -19.47 18.93 3.58
CA GLY A 494 -20.61 18.01 3.46
C GLY A 494 -20.84 17.19 4.72
N GLU A 495 -19.77 16.74 5.39
CA GLU A 495 -19.86 16.02 6.67
C GLU A 495 -20.56 16.85 7.76
N LYS A 496 -20.32 18.18 7.79
CA LYS A 496 -20.99 19.08 8.73
C LYS A 496 -22.49 19.19 8.44
N VAL A 497 -22.85 19.36 7.17
CA VAL A 497 -24.26 19.45 6.75
C VAL A 497 -25.01 18.15 7.08
N LEU A 498 -24.41 17.00 6.77
CA LEU A 498 -25.00 15.70 7.13
C LEU A 498 -25.28 15.60 8.63
N TRP A 499 -24.36 16.09 9.48
CA TRP A 499 -24.57 16.09 10.93
C TRP A 499 -25.60 17.12 11.42
N GLU A 500 -25.81 18.22 10.70
CA GLU A 500 -26.80 19.24 11.04
C GLU A 500 -28.23 18.80 10.69
N GLU A 501 -28.37 18.00 9.63
CA GLU A 501 -29.66 17.42 9.20
C GLU A 501 -30.05 16.16 9.98
N GLU A 502 -29.09 15.52 10.64
CA GLU A 502 -29.28 14.23 11.29
C GLU A 502 -29.71 14.37 12.75
N ASN A 503 -30.64 13.50 13.18
CA ASN A 503 -31.11 13.40 14.56
C ASN A 503 -30.78 12.03 15.16
N TRP A 504 -30.81 11.93 16.49
CA TRP A 504 -30.68 10.64 17.16
C TRP A 504 -31.92 9.77 16.92
N THR A 505 -31.85 8.87 15.94
CA THR A 505 -32.96 8.02 15.49
C THR A 505 -32.51 6.58 15.29
N LEU A 506 -33.45 5.63 15.21
CA LEU A 506 -33.14 4.25 14.82
C LEU A 506 -32.61 4.18 13.38
N GLN A 507 -33.05 5.09 12.49
CA GLN A 507 -32.52 5.18 11.12
C GLN A 507 -31.01 5.42 11.11
N LEU A 508 -30.51 6.35 11.93
CA LEU A 508 -29.08 6.63 12.04
C LEU A 508 -28.30 5.41 12.54
N MET A 509 -28.85 4.71 13.55
CA MET A 509 -28.21 3.59 14.23
C MET A 509 -28.14 2.32 13.36
N ILE A 510 -29.24 1.93 12.72
CA ILE A 510 -29.36 0.61 12.06
C ILE A 510 -29.76 0.66 10.58
N GLY A 511 -30.21 1.81 10.06
CA GLY A 511 -30.85 1.92 8.75
C GLY A 511 -29.96 1.57 7.54
N GLU A 512 -28.64 1.67 7.66
CA GLU A 512 -27.70 1.36 6.57
C GLU A 512 -26.82 0.12 6.85
N ILE A 513 -27.13 -0.60 7.92
CA ILE A 513 -26.40 -1.82 8.28
C ILE A 513 -26.95 -3.00 7.48
N ASP A 514 -28.27 -3.13 7.44
CA ASP A 514 -28.96 -4.26 6.83
C ASP A 514 -30.28 -3.83 6.18
N THR A 515 -30.58 -4.39 5.01
CA THR A 515 -31.78 -4.03 4.23
C THR A 515 -33.07 -4.36 4.95
N LEU A 516 -33.09 -5.41 5.78
CA LEU A 516 -34.25 -5.77 6.57
C LEU A 516 -34.51 -4.74 7.67
N LEU A 517 -33.46 -4.31 8.37
CA LEU A 517 -33.55 -3.27 9.39
C LEU A 517 -34.02 -1.94 8.79
N ALA A 518 -33.50 -1.58 7.62
CA ALA A 518 -33.95 -0.41 6.87
C ALA A 518 -35.47 -0.47 6.61
N SER A 519 -35.97 -1.60 6.10
CA SER A 519 -37.40 -1.79 5.81
C SER A 519 -38.27 -1.66 7.06
N TRP A 520 -37.84 -2.16 8.21
CA TRP A 520 -38.59 -2.04 9.46
C TRP A 520 -38.69 -0.60 9.96
N VAL A 521 -37.62 0.18 9.77
CA VAL A 521 -37.61 1.60 10.13
C VAL A 521 -38.53 2.39 9.20
N GLU A 522 -38.48 2.14 7.89
CA GLU A 522 -39.35 2.77 6.88
C GLU A 522 -40.83 2.46 7.09
N GLU A 523 -41.15 1.22 7.47
CA GLU A 523 -42.52 0.80 7.79
C GLU A 523 -43.04 1.34 9.14
N GLY A 524 -42.20 2.02 9.92
CA GLY A 524 -42.61 2.62 11.19
C GLY A 524 -42.85 1.60 12.31
N ARG A 525 -42.21 0.42 12.25
CA ARG A 525 -42.34 -0.64 13.27
C ARG A 525 -41.73 -0.21 14.61
N ASN A 526 -42.18 -0.82 15.71
CA ASN A 526 -41.48 -0.70 16.99
C ASN A 526 -40.28 -1.65 16.99
N ILE A 527 -39.10 -1.15 17.31
CA ILE A 527 -37.85 -1.92 17.28
C ILE A 527 -37.18 -1.81 18.64
N CYS A 528 -36.79 -2.96 19.20
CA CYS A 528 -35.99 -3.08 20.42
C CYS A 528 -34.58 -3.58 20.05
N ILE A 529 -33.59 -2.73 20.19
CA ILE A 529 -32.16 -3.07 20.06
C ILE A 529 -31.62 -3.32 21.46
N TYR A 530 -30.98 -4.47 21.70
CA TYR A 530 -30.50 -4.81 23.03
C TYR A 530 -29.19 -5.59 23.00
N GLY A 531 -28.46 -5.53 24.11
CA GLY A 531 -27.12 -6.12 24.23
C GLY A 531 -26.80 -6.51 25.66
N SER A 532 -26.13 -7.65 25.83
CA SER A 532 -25.63 -8.16 27.10
C SER A 532 -24.69 -9.35 26.85
N GLU A 533 -23.83 -9.67 27.80
CA GLU A 533 -23.07 -10.94 27.83
C GLU A 533 -23.63 -11.94 28.86
N ASN A 534 -24.56 -11.50 29.72
CA ASN A 534 -25.17 -12.35 30.73
C ASN A 534 -26.29 -13.19 30.09
N GLN A 535 -26.04 -14.49 29.91
CA GLN A 535 -26.98 -15.42 29.29
C GLN A 535 -28.30 -15.54 30.07
N GLU A 536 -28.27 -15.52 31.40
CA GLU A 536 -29.49 -15.59 32.23
C GLU A 536 -30.37 -14.36 31.99
N TRP A 537 -29.76 -13.17 31.99
CA TRP A 537 -30.45 -11.92 31.71
C TRP A 537 -31.05 -11.92 30.29
N ILE A 538 -30.31 -12.41 29.29
CA ILE A 538 -30.79 -12.49 27.91
C ILE A 538 -31.98 -13.43 27.80
N GLN A 539 -31.94 -14.58 28.47
CA GLN A 539 -33.04 -15.54 28.48
C GLN A 539 -34.29 -14.97 29.16
N GLU A 540 -34.12 -14.34 30.33
CA GLU A 540 -35.20 -13.69 31.06
C GLU A 540 -35.83 -12.56 30.23
N PHE A 541 -35.00 -11.67 29.68
CA PHE A 541 -35.44 -10.55 28.87
C PHE A 541 -36.17 -11.01 27.58
N ASN A 542 -35.62 -12.01 26.89
CA ASN A 542 -36.27 -12.58 25.70
C ASN A 542 -37.62 -13.23 26.04
N SER A 543 -37.71 -13.98 27.15
CA SER A 543 -38.98 -14.57 27.60
C SER A 543 -40.06 -13.49 27.78
N LYS A 544 -39.70 -12.38 28.42
CA LYS A 544 -40.62 -11.26 28.67
C LYS A 544 -41.06 -10.56 27.39
N LEU A 545 -40.16 -10.35 26.44
CA LEU A 545 -40.52 -9.78 25.15
C LEU A 545 -41.41 -10.72 24.32
N THR A 546 -41.20 -12.03 24.39
CA THR A 546 -42.07 -13.02 23.72
C THR A 546 -43.47 -13.05 24.32
N GLU A 547 -43.61 -12.89 25.64
CA GLU A 547 -44.91 -12.70 26.31
C GLU A 547 -45.63 -11.45 25.76
N ILE A 548 -44.91 -10.34 25.58
CA ILE A 548 -45.45 -9.08 25.03
C ILE A 548 -45.87 -9.22 23.56
N LYS A 549 -45.07 -9.89 22.73
CA LYS A 549 -45.47 -10.18 21.34
C LYS A 549 -46.73 -11.06 21.29
N SER A 550 -46.80 -12.06 22.16
CA SER A 550 -47.96 -12.97 22.26
C SER A 550 -49.22 -12.24 22.72
N ALA A 551 -49.07 -11.17 23.49
CA ALA A 551 -50.16 -10.27 23.88
C ALA A 551 -50.64 -9.32 22.77
N GLY A 552 -50.05 -9.40 21.57
CA GLY A 552 -50.51 -8.67 20.38
C GLY A 552 -49.71 -7.42 20.01
N VAL A 553 -48.60 -7.14 20.69
CA VAL A 553 -47.73 -5.99 20.36
C VAL A 553 -46.84 -6.31 19.16
N GLN A 554 -46.90 -5.46 18.15
CA GLN A 554 -45.95 -5.50 17.03
C GLN A 554 -44.62 -4.89 17.48
N LEU A 555 -43.67 -5.75 17.81
CA LEU A 555 -42.31 -5.39 18.24
C LEU A 555 -41.31 -6.27 17.50
N GLU A 556 -40.28 -5.67 16.92
CA GLU A 556 -39.13 -6.37 16.37
C GLU A 556 -37.94 -6.31 17.31
N MET A 557 -37.17 -7.40 17.39
CA MET A 557 -36.11 -7.56 18.38
C MET A 557 -34.78 -7.76 17.68
N VAL A 558 -33.78 -6.98 18.07
CA VAL A 558 -32.45 -6.97 17.47
C VAL A 558 -31.41 -7.09 18.58
N TYR A 559 -30.77 -8.26 18.65
CA TYR A 559 -29.66 -8.46 19.56
C TYR A 559 -28.35 -8.05 18.90
N VAL A 560 -27.61 -7.13 19.54
CA VAL A 560 -26.31 -6.63 19.06
C VAL A 560 -25.15 -6.99 20.01
N GLY A 561 -25.41 -7.76 21.07
CA GLY A 561 -24.37 -8.23 21.98
C GLY A 561 -23.60 -7.10 22.66
N LYS A 562 -22.26 -7.21 22.70
CA LYS A 562 -21.36 -6.21 23.26
C LYS A 562 -20.36 -5.75 22.21
N ARG A 563 -19.70 -4.62 22.49
CA ARG A 563 -18.70 -3.97 21.62
C ARG A 563 -17.62 -4.93 21.12
N ASN A 564 -17.03 -5.73 22.02
CA ASN A 564 -16.02 -6.72 21.68
C ASN A 564 -16.66 -8.10 21.55
N LEU A 565 -16.97 -8.51 20.31
CA LEU A 565 -17.54 -9.82 20.05
C LEU A 565 -16.47 -10.91 20.28
N ASP A 566 -16.62 -11.68 21.35
CA ASP A 566 -15.78 -12.83 21.66
C ASP A 566 -16.49 -14.15 21.34
N GLU A 567 -15.78 -15.27 21.50
CA GLU A 567 -16.32 -16.63 21.33
C GLU A 567 -17.58 -16.86 22.18
N HIS A 568 -17.67 -16.19 23.34
CA HIS A 568 -18.80 -16.27 24.24
C HIS A 568 -20.08 -15.66 23.64
N VAL A 569 -20.00 -14.47 23.03
CA VAL A 569 -21.15 -13.87 22.32
C VAL A 569 -21.60 -14.74 21.13
N ARG A 570 -20.66 -15.42 20.44
CA ARG A 570 -20.99 -16.37 19.38
C ARG A 570 -21.80 -17.57 19.89
N ASN A 571 -21.41 -18.11 21.05
CA ASN A 571 -22.15 -19.19 21.70
C ASN A 571 -23.54 -18.73 22.18
N ILE A 572 -23.65 -17.51 22.71
CA ILE A 572 -24.93 -16.91 23.08
C ILE A 572 -25.85 -16.84 21.84
N LEU A 573 -25.37 -16.26 20.73
CA LEU A 573 -26.12 -16.17 19.48
C LEU A 573 -26.63 -17.54 18.99
N ALA A 574 -25.81 -18.59 19.13
CA ALA A 574 -26.20 -19.95 18.76
C ALA A 574 -27.25 -20.57 19.71
N SER A 575 -27.29 -20.12 20.97
CA SER A 575 -28.20 -20.62 22.00
C SER A 575 -29.57 -19.93 22.05
N ILE A 576 -29.72 -18.75 21.44
CA ILE A 576 -30.99 -18.03 21.44
C ILE A 576 -31.94 -18.70 20.42
N PRO A 577 -33.18 -19.08 20.81
CA PRO A 577 -34.13 -19.77 19.92
C PRO A 577 -34.43 -18.97 18.64
N LYS A 578 -34.37 -19.63 17.47
CA LYS A 578 -34.67 -19.01 16.16
C LYS A 578 -36.08 -18.43 16.06
N GLU A 579 -37.04 -18.98 16.81
CA GLU A 579 -38.45 -18.54 16.82
C GLU A 579 -38.65 -17.16 17.45
N ASN A 580 -37.72 -16.69 18.30
CA ASN A 580 -37.72 -15.32 18.83
C ASN A 580 -37.13 -14.29 17.84
N HIS A 581 -36.61 -14.75 16.68
CA HIS A 581 -35.90 -13.91 15.70
C HIS A 581 -36.67 -13.81 14.38
N ALA A 582 -37.76 -13.06 14.33
CA ALA A 582 -38.10 -12.42 13.07
C ALA A 582 -36.96 -11.42 12.79
N GLY A 583 -35.92 -11.80 12.04
CA GLY A 583 -34.81 -10.92 11.63
C GLY A 583 -33.46 -11.07 12.37
N SER A 584 -32.98 -12.29 12.62
CA SER A 584 -31.60 -12.50 13.11
C SER A 584 -30.59 -11.88 12.13
N ILE A 585 -29.86 -10.86 12.58
CA ILE A 585 -28.80 -10.24 11.79
C ILE A 585 -27.52 -11.06 11.93
N SER A 586 -26.75 -11.22 10.85
CA SER A 586 -25.50 -11.97 10.89
C SER A 586 -24.47 -11.35 11.84
N LEU A 587 -23.54 -12.17 12.34
CA LEU A 587 -22.43 -11.74 13.22
C LEU A 587 -21.65 -10.55 12.64
N MET A 588 -21.47 -10.51 11.32
CA MET A 588 -20.80 -9.41 10.62
C MET A 588 -21.56 -8.09 10.72
N LYS A 589 -22.89 -8.13 10.62
CA LYS A 589 -23.72 -6.94 10.73
C LYS A 589 -23.78 -6.40 12.16
N ILE A 590 -23.71 -7.28 13.16
CA ILE A 590 -23.51 -6.87 14.55
C ILE A 590 -22.18 -6.13 14.71
N HIS A 591 -21.11 -6.62 14.08
CA HIS A 591 -19.83 -5.92 14.09
C HIS A 591 -19.93 -4.55 13.39
N PHE A 592 -20.66 -4.47 12.27
CA PHE A 592 -20.91 -3.20 11.58
C PHE A 592 -21.65 -2.19 12.44
N PHE A 593 -22.62 -2.62 13.26
CA PHE A 593 -23.31 -1.77 14.22
C PHE A 593 -22.33 -1.07 15.17
N TRP A 594 -21.43 -1.83 15.80
CA TRP A 594 -20.45 -1.28 16.72
C TRP A 594 -19.43 -0.38 16.02
N LEU A 595 -18.86 -0.82 14.89
CA LEU A 595 -17.91 0.00 14.12
C LEU A 595 -18.52 1.33 13.66
N ARG A 596 -19.79 1.31 13.26
CA ARG A 596 -20.51 2.51 12.84
C ARG A 596 -20.65 3.49 14.00
N LEU A 597 -21.08 3.04 15.19
CA LEU A 597 -21.17 3.89 16.39
C LEU A 597 -19.80 4.45 16.81
N GLU A 598 -18.73 3.65 16.74
CA GLU A 598 -17.39 4.15 17.00
C GLU A 598 -16.96 5.22 15.99
N SER A 599 -17.32 5.04 14.71
CA SER A 599 -17.07 6.02 13.65
C SER A 599 -17.82 7.32 13.92
N MET A 600 -19.08 7.26 14.38
CA MET A 600 -19.83 8.44 14.80
C MET A 600 -19.13 9.21 15.92
N ARG A 601 -18.65 8.50 16.95
CA ARG A 601 -17.88 9.10 18.06
C ARG A 601 -16.62 9.79 17.53
N ARG A 602 -15.82 9.12 16.70
CA ARG A 602 -14.59 9.67 16.11
C ARG A 602 -14.86 10.89 15.22
N SER A 603 -15.87 10.82 14.34
CA SER A 603 -16.28 11.92 13.46
C SER A 603 -16.69 13.16 14.25
N LYS A 604 -17.60 13.03 15.23
CA LYS A 604 -18.05 14.16 16.07
C LYS A 604 -16.91 14.79 16.87
N LEU A 605 -16.03 13.98 17.45
CA LEU A 605 -14.85 14.47 18.18
C LEU A 605 -13.88 15.21 17.25
N ARG A 606 -13.66 14.72 16.02
CA ARG A 606 -12.83 15.40 15.01
C ARG A 606 -13.41 16.75 14.59
N LEU A 607 -14.72 16.90 14.59
CA LEU A 607 -15.41 18.18 14.37
C LEU A 607 -15.38 19.12 15.58
N GLY A 608 -14.68 18.75 16.66
CA GLY A 608 -14.51 19.56 17.87
C GLY A 608 -15.74 19.59 18.78
N LYS A 609 -16.70 18.68 18.61
CA LYS A 609 -17.85 18.55 19.52
C LYS A 609 -17.45 17.89 20.83
N SER A 610 -18.14 18.23 21.91
CA SER A 610 -17.99 17.60 23.22
C SER A 610 -19.26 16.86 23.64
N VAL A 611 -19.13 15.89 24.54
CA VAL A 611 -20.26 15.13 25.10
C VAL A 611 -21.30 16.04 25.75
N ASP A 612 -20.89 17.19 26.28
CA ASP A 612 -21.78 18.15 26.93
C ASP A 612 -22.55 19.02 25.93
N THR A 613 -22.04 19.18 24.71
CA THR A 613 -22.59 20.12 23.71
C THR A 613 -23.35 19.44 22.57
N ASP A 614 -23.10 18.16 22.31
CA ASP A 614 -23.71 17.42 21.20
C ASP A 614 -24.49 16.20 21.72
N HIS A 615 -25.83 16.24 21.54
CA HIS A 615 -26.74 15.19 22.01
C HIS A 615 -26.44 13.82 21.37
N ILE A 616 -26.12 13.78 20.08
CA ILE A 616 -25.80 12.52 19.38
C ILE A 616 -24.52 11.93 19.98
N LEU A 617 -23.48 12.74 20.16
CA LEU A 617 -22.22 12.29 20.77
C LEU A 617 -22.43 11.77 22.19
N LYS A 618 -23.32 12.40 22.98
CA LYS A 618 -23.69 11.93 24.32
C LYS A 618 -24.35 10.55 24.27
N GLU A 619 -25.33 10.37 23.39
CA GLU A 619 -26.04 9.09 23.28
C GLU A 619 -25.15 7.97 22.75
N VAL A 620 -24.36 8.24 21.71
CA VAL A 620 -23.37 7.30 21.15
C VAL A 620 -22.34 6.91 22.20
N SER A 621 -21.80 7.88 22.95
CA SER A 621 -20.81 7.59 24.00
C SER A 621 -21.43 6.72 25.09
N ALA A 622 -22.63 7.05 25.55
CA ALA A 622 -23.31 6.28 26.58
C ALA A 622 -23.67 4.85 26.13
N LEU A 623 -23.91 4.62 24.84
CA LEU A 623 -24.08 3.27 24.28
C LEU A 623 -22.77 2.47 24.24
N LEU A 624 -21.69 3.12 23.81
CA LEU A 624 -20.36 2.50 23.72
C LEU A 624 -19.76 2.20 25.10
N ASP A 625 -20.18 2.94 26.13
CA ASP A 625 -19.72 2.81 27.51
C ASP A 625 -20.61 1.86 28.35
N PHE A 626 -21.66 1.27 27.78
CA PHE A 626 -22.51 0.31 28.48
C PHE A 626 -21.72 -0.94 28.90
N THR A 627 -21.78 -1.25 30.19
CA THR A 627 -21.15 -2.42 30.83
C THR A 627 -22.05 -3.65 30.82
N ASP A 628 -21.50 -4.80 31.22
CA ASP A 628 -22.02 -6.18 31.17
C ASP A 628 -23.39 -6.43 31.85
N LYS A 629 -24.06 -5.38 32.34
CA LYS A 629 -25.32 -5.45 33.08
C LYS A 629 -26.58 -5.56 32.20
N GLY A 630 -26.42 -5.62 30.88
CA GLY A 630 -27.51 -5.66 29.91
C GLY A 630 -28.15 -4.30 29.67
N TRP A 631 -28.56 -4.02 28.43
CA TRP A 631 -29.17 -2.75 28.03
C TRP A 631 -30.15 -2.94 26.88
N ALA A 632 -31.11 -2.03 26.76
CA ALA A 632 -32.07 -2.01 25.66
C ALA A 632 -32.40 -0.58 25.22
N ILE A 633 -32.58 -0.40 23.92
CA ILE A 633 -33.09 0.80 23.25
C ILE A 633 -34.35 0.42 22.50
N ILE A 634 -35.43 1.14 22.77
CA ILE A 634 -36.73 0.90 22.14
C ILE A 634 -37.17 2.19 21.45
N GLY A 635 -37.53 2.09 20.18
CA GLY A 635 -38.02 3.23 19.40
C GLY A 635 -39.01 2.80 18.34
N LYS A 636 -39.60 3.78 17.64
CA LYS A 636 -40.57 3.54 16.57
C LYS A 636 -40.15 4.24 15.29
N GLY A 637 -39.91 3.45 14.23
CA GLY A 637 -39.54 3.97 12.91
C GLY A 637 -38.38 4.98 12.97
N SER A 638 -38.48 6.04 12.18
CA SER A 638 -37.53 7.16 12.15
C SER A 638 -37.82 8.24 13.20
N SER A 639 -38.62 7.95 14.23
CA SER A 639 -38.92 8.90 15.29
C SER A 639 -37.68 9.21 16.13
N THR A 640 -37.59 10.43 16.63
CA THR A 640 -36.64 10.82 17.69
C THR A 640 -37.07 10.30 19.06
N ASP A 641 -38.28 9.75 19.15
CA ASP A 641 -38.86 9.24 20.37
C ASP A 641 -38.29 7.86 20.71
N ILE A 642 -37.22 7.87 21.52
CA ILE A 642 -36.46 6.67 21.88
C ILE A 642 -36.40 6.55 23.40
N VAL A 643 -36.55 5.32 23.90
CA VAL A 643 -36.41 4.96 25.31
C VAL A 643 -35.16 4.10 25.47
N LYS A 644 -34.34 4.44 26.47
CA LYS A 644 -33.11 3.74 26.82
C LYS A 644 -33.23 3.18 28.23
N LEU A 645 -32.91 1.90 28.39
CA LEU A 645 -33.03 1.17 29.65
C LEU A 645 -31.71 0.43 29.92
N GLN A 646 -31.24 0.42 31.17
CA GLN A 646 -29.97 -0.24 31.52
C GLN A 646 -30.09 -1.12 32.77
N GLY A 647 -29.31 -2.20 32.80
CA GLY A 647 -29.15 -3.03 33.97
C GLY A 647 -30.39 -3.87 34.25
N LYS A 648 -30.97 -3.68 35.44
CA LYS A 648 -32.22 -4.34 35.84
C LYS A 648 -33.46 -3.62 35.34
N GLU A 649 -33.34 -2.35 34.93
CA GLU A 649 -34.46 -1.52 34.47
C GLU A 649 -35.23 -2.16 33.30
N PRO A 650 -34.60 -2.74 32.26
CA PRO A 650 -35.32 -3.35 31.15
C PRO A 650 -36.28 -4.44 31.62
N VAL A 651 -35.80 -5.40 32.42
CA VAL A 651 -36.60 -6.51 32.94
C VAL A 651 -37.66 -6.01 33.94
N GLN A 652 -37.30 -5.07 34.82
CA GLN A 652 -38.23 -4.49 35.80
C GLN A 652 -39.38 -3.74 35.13
N CYS A 653 -39.08 -2.92 34.11
CA CYS A 653 -40.09 -2.20 33.35
C CYS A 653 -41.04 -3.18 32.66
N LEU A 654 -40.52 -4.24 32.02
CA LEU A 654 -41.38 -5.24 31.36
C LEU A 654 -42.21 -6.06 32.37
N ASN A 655 -41.72 -6.30 33.58
CA ASN A 655 -42.49 -6.98 34.63
C ASN A 655 -43.64 -6.10 35.16
N LEU A 656 -43.40 -4.80 35.35
CA LEU A 656 -44.45 -3.84 35.75
C LEU A 656 -45.48 -3.68 34.64
N PHE A 657 -45.00 -3.67 33.39
CA PHE A 657 -45.84 -3.66 32.21
C PHE A 657 -46.80 -4.85 32.20
N LEU A 658 -46.35 -6.09 32.41
CA LEU A 658 -47.24 -7.27 32.38
C LEU A 658 -48.26 -7.37 33.54
N SER A 659 -48.34 -6.38 34.43
CA SER A 659 -49.36 -6.31 35.49
C SER A 659 -50.75 -5.90 34.94
N SER A 660 -51.81 -6.07 35.75
CA SER A 660 -53.23 -6.07 35.33
C SER A 660 -53.79 -4.77 34.69
N GLN A 661 -52.97 -3.76 34.43
CA GLN A 661 -53.36 -2.46 33.84
C GLN A 661 -52.77 -2.24 32.44
N TRP A 662 -52.08 -3.23 31.87
CA TRP A 662 -51.28 -3.06 30.67
C TRP A 662 -52.04 -2.82 29.36
N GLY A 663 -53.04 -3.65 29.08
CA GLY A 663 -53.78 -3.57 27.82
C GLY A 663 -54.46 -2.21 27.63
N GLU A 664 -54.93 -1.61 28.73
CA GLU A 664 -55.51 -0.27 28.73
C GLU A 664 -54.45 0.81 28.50
N ASN A 665 -53.30 0.72 29.16
CA ASN A 665 -52.22 1.71 29.01
C ASN A 665 -51.65 1.74 27.59
N VAL A 666 -51.46 0.59 26.92
CA VAL A 666 -50.99 0.60 25.53
C VAL A 666 -52.04 1.01 24.52
N ALA A 667 -53.30 0.67 24.75
CA ALA A 667 -54.39 1.16 23.92
C ALA A 667 -54.54 2.69 24.01
N ASN A 668 -54.30 3.27 25.20
CA ASN A 668 -54.51 4.70 25.46
C ASN A 668 -53.27 5.58 25.19
N LEU A 669 -52.07 5.14 25.56
CA LEU A 669 -50.83 5.93 25.53
C LEU A 669 -49.87 5.50 24.40
N GLY A 670 -50.04 4.31 23.85
CA GLY A 670 -49.08 3.72 22.91
C GLY A 670 -47.87 3.07 23.61
N PHE A 671 -47.14 2.24 22.86
CA PHE A 671 -46.12 1.33 23.40
C PHE A 671 -44.96 2.03 24.12
N LEU A 672 -44.41 3.10 23.53
CA LEU A 672 -43.26 3.81 24.10
C LEU A 672 -43.62 4.61 25.36
N ASP A 673 -44.75 5.31 25.35
CA ASP A 673 -45.17 6.12 26.50
C ASP A 673 -45.63 5.25 27.67
N ALA A 674 -46.22 4.08 27.40
CA ALA A 674 -46.50 3.10 28.43
C ALA A 674 -45.23 2.57 29.12
N ILE A 675 -44.12 2.42 28.38
CA ILE A 675 -42.82 2.05 28.97
C ILE A 675 -42.26 3.20 29.81
N ARG A 676 -42.41 4.46 29.38
CA ARG A 676 -41.97 5.63 30.17
C ARG A 676 -42.77 5.87 31.45
N GLY A 677 -44.03 5.45 31.48
CA GLY A 677 -44.88 5.49 32.67
C GLY A 677 -44.64 4.33 33.65
N ALA A 678 -43.94 3.27 33.24
CA ALA A 678 -43.65 2.10 34.07
C ALA A 678 -42.68 2.33 35.25
N PRO A 679 -41.63 3.16 35.17
CA PRO A 679 -40.67 3.34 36.26
C PRO A 679 -41.12 4.31 37.36
N GLU A 680 -42.32 4.87 37.32
CA GLU A 680 -42.91 5.42 38.54
C GLU A 680 -43.57 4.27 39.32
N PRO A 681 -43.04 3.88 40.50
CA PRO A 681 -43.88 3.12 41.40
C PRO A 681 -45.09 4.02 41.63
N ILE A 682 -46.28 3.50 41.33
CA ILE A 682 -47.48 3.96 42.03
C ILE A 682 -47.20 3.59 43.49
N LEU A 683 -46.46 4.47 44.18
CA LEU A 683 -46.55 4.60 45.61
C LEU A 683 -48.05 4.71 45.83
N LEU A 684 -48.61 3.69 46.48
CA LEU A 684 -49.96 3.72 47.05
C LEU A 684 -50.23 5.17 47.47
N PRO A 685 -51.27 5.84 46.95
CA PRO A 685 -51.39 7.27 47.08
C PRO A 685 -51.34 7.62 48.56
N GLU A 686 -50.23 8.20 49.02
CA GLU A 686 -50.20 8.80 50.34
C GLU A 686 -51.31 9.86 50.32
N PRO A 687 -52.22 9.87 51.30
CA PRO A 687 -53.27 10.87 51.35
C PRO A 687 -52.62 12.25 51.30
N CYS A 688 -53.09 13.09 50.38
CA CYS A 688 -52.69 14.48 50.30
C CYS A 688 -52.82 15.14 51.70
N GLY A 689 -51.70 15.57 52.29
CA GLY A 689 -51.67 16.23 53.60
C GLY A 689 -52.14 17.68 53.59
N HIS A 690 -52.63 18.18 52.45
CA HIS A 690 -53.22 19.51 52.37
C HIS A 690 -54.68 19.46 52.85
N SER A 691 -55.10 20.45 53.61
CA SER A 691 -56.50 20.67 53.95
C SER A 691 -56.95 22.01 53.37
N ASN A 692 -58.19 22.08 52.91
CA ASN A 692 -58.81 23.33 52.49
C ASN A 692 -60.20 23.40 53.11
N VAL A 693 -60.50 24.49 53.83
CA VAL A 693 -61.78 24.68 54.50
C VAL A 693 -62.66 25.55 53.61
N ILE A 694 -63.80 25.01 53.19
CA ILE A 694 -64.80 25.71 52.39
C ILE A 694 -66.09 25.89 53.19
N PRO A 695 -66.82 27.02 53.06
CA PRO A 695 -68.10 27.21 53.73
C PRO A 695 -69.10 26.13 53.32
N TYR A 696 -69.83 25.58 54.29
CA TYR A 696 -70.84 24.54 54.03
C TYR A 696 -71.98 25.11 53.17
N ALA A 697 -72.31 24.41 52.08
CA ALA A 697 -73.54 24.63 51.31
C ALA A 697 -74.23 23.28 51.07
N GLU A 698 -75.55 23.24 51.23
CA GLU A 698 -76.36 22.03 51.09
C GLU A 698 -76.19 21.41 49.69
N GLY A 699 -75.84 20.12 49.64
CA GLY A 699 -75.64 19.36 48.39
C GLY A 699 -74.19 19.01 48.03
N LEU A 700 -73.18 19.48 48.79
CA LEU A 700 -71.75 19.26 48.49
C LEU A 700 -71.13 17.97 49.03
N ILE A 701 -71.94 17.09 49.65
CA ILE A 701 -71.48 15.94 50.44
C ILE A 701 -71.02 14.77 49.55
N GLU A 702 -71.52 14.67 48.31
CA GLU A 702 -71.13 13.59 47.38
C GLU A 702 -70.18 14.11 46.29
N GLY A 703 -69.01 13.48 46.18
CA GLY A 703 -68.02 13.73 45.14
C GLY A 703 -66.59 13.81 45.68
N THR A 704 -65.68 13.14 44.96
CA THR A 704 -64.23 13.23 45.14
C THR A 704 -63.74 14.64 44.81
N ALA A 705 -63.16 15.35 45.78
CA ALA A 705 -62.48 16.61 45.51
C ALA A 705 -61.06 16.32 45.01
N ILE A 706 -60.53 17.17 44.13
CA ILE A 706 -59.15 17.07 43.64
C ILE A 706 -58.36 18.24 44.22
N CYS A 707 -57.22 17.96 44.85
CA CYS A 707 -56.35 18.99 45.40
C CYS A 707 -55.86 19.92 44.28
N GLU A 708 -56.09 21.23 44.40
CA GLU A 708 -55.66 22.16 43.36
C GLU A 708 -54.13 22.20 43.18
N LYS A 709 -53.38 21.92 44.26
CA LYS A 709 -51.91 21.96 44.30
C LYS A 709 -51.24 20.69 43.78
N CYS A 710 -51.66 19.52 44.25
CA CYS A 710 -51.00 18.25 43.91
C CYS A 710 -51.86 17.32 43.04
N LYS A 711 -53.07 17.73 42.64
CA LYS A 711 -53.99 16.98 41.76
C LYS A 711 -54.42 15.59 42.26
N HIS A 712 -54.20 15.28 43.54
CA HIS A 712 -54.67 14.03 44.18
C HIS A 712 -56.12 14.12 44.67
N HIS A 713 -56.81 12.98 44.76
CA HIS A 713 -58.15 12.90 45.35
C HIS A 713 -58.12 13.18 46.87
N MET A 714 -59.05 14.00 47.35
CA MET A 714 -59.20 14.40 48.75
C MET A 714 -60.52 13.87 49.32
N LYS A 715 -60.48 13.45 50.60
CA LYS A 715 -61.69 13.10 51.36
C LYS A 715 -62.28 14.37 51.98
N LYS A 716 -63.59 14.57 51.82
CA LYS A 716 -64.34 15.66 52.45
C LYS A 716 -64.78 15.24 53.85
N TYR A 717 -64.62 16.12 54.83
CA TYR A 717 -65.15 15.96 56.18
C TYR A 717 -65.92 17.23 56.55
N VAL A 718 -67.10 17.08 57.15
CA VAL A 718 -67.86 18.20 57.71
C VAL A 718 -67.43 18.37 59.16
N VAL A 719 -66.91 19.54 59.49
CA VAL A 719 -66.61 19.93 60.87
C VAL A 719 -67.69 20.90 61.30
N PHE A 720 -68.42 20.56 62.35
CA PHE A 720 -69.33 21.49 63.02
C PHE A 720 -68.50 22.26 64.06
N GLU A 721 -68.41 23.58 63.92
CA GLU A 721 -67.90 24.44 64.98
C GLU A 721 -68.96 24.70 66.05
#